data_AF-A0A7D9ITL9-F1
#
_entry.id   AF-A0A7D9ITL9-F1
#
_cell.length_a   1.000
_cell.length_b   1.000
_cell.length_c   1.000
_cell.angle_alpha   90.00
_cell.angle_beta   90.00
_cell.angle_gamma   90.00
#
_symmetry.space_group_name_H-M   'P 1'
#
loop_
_entity.id
_entity.type
_entity.pdbx_description
1 polymer ?
#
loop_
_entity_poly.entity_id
_entity_poly.type
_entity_poly.pdbx_seq_one_letter_code
_entity_poly.pdbx_strand_id
1 'polypeptide(L)'
;MNQARQNFYRQFISENSQDQRKLFRATKGLFRHDSDLAFPHYNDSNALSNDLGQFFAQKIINIRSELQTASTYEQAVFSDMPSVSLNSDQIYQEFSPMSDDDTERLITSSNKKSCSLDPIPTKLVVECLNVLLPVITKMINLSLESGIFPCVWKEADVQPRLKKQGLEVIFENLRPISNLPYVSKLVERTVYNQSHNHLSVHHLYPGNQSAYREFHSTETALLRVKNDILMNMNRQHVTLLVLLDLSAAFDTVDHVLLLQRLQLKFGLSGTVLKWFTSYLSQRTQRVTVGGVSSEKFKVDCGVPQGSCLGPLLFVLYVSELLELIERHLPDAHAYADDTQLYISFRADSRIDQETAVRTVDMCIDDIKRWMLANRLKLNEGKTESQQWSQLGKTLDVLEEWITDIFTLIPRRNSQDSAFYDINSVRGFTPDKFHKLYKVVPVNDIHEVEITWVLPPLQKYYRTKPLNYISWLLGHESRGSVLAWLKEKGWATALCAGNSGSGQEFNTIYSFFTCEVYLTVSGLEHYIEVIAVIFQYLEMLRRIGPNSRVFNEIKSIGDNNFRFKEEVDPSDYVEEIAECMQLYPEKDYLTGSDLIWDFDEKIITDVQNNLTPDKANIMLISKTLSSECTEKEKWFDTQYCVQDLNRDLYLPEKNIFI
;
A
#
# COMPACT_ATOMS: atom_id res chain seq x y z
N MET A 1 20.06 -6.30 25.43
CA MET A 1 19.37 -5.04 25.77
C MET A 1 19.52 -4.83 27.27
N ASN A 2 20.10 -3.70 27.74
CA ASN A 2 20.33 -3.50 29.18
C ASN A 2 19.02 -3.35 29.97
N GLN A 3 19.02 -3.77 31.23
CA GLN A 3 17.86 -3.83 32.14
C GLN A 3 17.17 -2.45 32.31
N ALA A 4 17.95 -1.36 32.33
CA ALA A 4 17.44 0.00 32.35
C ALA A 4 16.63 0.36 31.09
N ARG A 5 17.07 -0.11 29.91
CA ARG A 5 16.37 0.12 28.63
C ARG A 5 15.06 -0.67 28.60
N GLN A 6 15.03 -1.87 29.15
CA GLN A 6 13.82 -2.69 29.24
C GLN A 6 12.77 -2.05 30.16
N ASN A 7 13.18 -1.52 31.31
CA ASN A 7 12.30 -0.80 32.22
C ASN A 7 11.75 0.49 31.61
N PHE A 8 12.59 1.27 30.91
CA PHE A 8 12.17 2.47 30.20
C PHE A 8 11.07 2.17 29.16
N TYR A 9 11.26 1.16 28.30
CA TYR A 9 10.26 0.84 27.28
C TYR A 9 8.97 0.24 27.86
N ARG A 10 9.04 -0.55 28.94
CA ARG A 10 7.83 -1.01 29.66
C ARG A 10 7.02 0.15 30.19
N GLN A 11 7.67 1.10 30.86
CA GLN A 11 7.03 2.29 31.41
C GLN A 11 6.47 3.20 30.29
N PHE A 12 7.25 3.41 29.22
CA PHE A 12 6.81 4.19 28.06
C PHE A 12 5.57 3.59 27.38
N ILE A 13 5.52 2.26 27.22
CA ILE A 13 4.37 1.57 26.61
C ILE A 13 3.14 1.68 27.53
N SER A 14 3.30 1.52 28.84
CA SER A 14 2.17 1.66 29.77
C SER A 14 1.62 3.10 29.79
N GLU A 15 2.49 4.11 29.78
CA GLU A 15 2.11 5.52 29.83
C GLU A 15 1.49 6.03 28.51
N ASN A 16 1.76 5.37 27.38
CA ASN A 16 1.30 5.79 26.06
C ASN A 16 0.41 4.74 25.37
N SER A 17 -0.23 3.86 26.15
CA SER A 17 -1.03 2.73 25.65
C SER A 17 -2.18 3.11 24.70
N GLN A 18 -2.70 4.34 24.84
CA GLN A 18 -3.78 4.90 24.02
C GLN A 18 -3.28 5.72 22.82
N ASP A 19 -1.97 6.03 22.74
CA ASP A 19 -1.39 6.84 21.67
C ASP A 19 -0.65 5.93 20.66
N GLN A 20 -1.42 5.39 19.71
CA GLN A 20 -0.91 4.47 18.68
C GLN A 20 0.31 5.04 17.92
N ARG A 21 0.38 6.37 17.74
CA ARG A 21 1.47 7.04 17.01
C ARG A 21 2.78 6.98 17.80
N LYS A 22 2.72 7.15 19.12
CA LYS A 22 3.89 7.02 20.01
C LYS A 22 4.32 5.56 20.17
N LEU A 23 3.38 4.63 20.30
CA LEU A 23 3.69 3.19 20.37
C LEU A 23 4.39 2.73 19.10
N PHE A 24 3.85 3.06 17.92
CA PHE A 24 4.47 2.71 16.64
C PHE A 24 5.89 3.29 16.48
N ARG A 25 6.13 4.53 16.95
CA ARG A 25 7.48 5.12 16.98
C ARG A 25 8.42 4.36 17.90
N ALA A 26 7.96 3.93 19.07
CA ALA A 26 8.77 3.15 20.01
C ALA A 26 9.15 1.78 19.42
N THR A 27 8.19 1.08 18.83
CA THR A 27 8.39 -0.20 18.12
C THR A 27 9.40 -0.02 16.98
N LYS A 28 9.21 0.99 16.12
CA LYS A 28 10.14 1.31 15.03
C LYS A 28 11.55 1.64 15.53
N GLY A 29 11.67 2.30 16.69
CA GLY A 29 12.96 2.59 17.33
C GLY A 29 13.65 1.35 17.94
N LEU A 30 12.88 0.36 18.39
CA LEU A 30 13.39 -0.91 18.91
C LEU A 30 13.89 -1.85 17.81
N PHE A 31 13.24 -1.83 16.65
CA PHE A 31 13.61 -2.65 15.48
C PHE A 31 14.54 -1.96 14.48
N ARG A 32 14.91 -0.69 14.72
CA ARG A 32 15.96 -0.04 13.93
C ARG A 32 17.31 -0.65 14.30
N HIS A 33 17.88 -1.40 13.36
CA HIS A 33 19.33 -1.38 13.19
C HIS A 33 19.68 0.01 12.65
N ASP A 34 20.39 0.83 13.42
CA ASP A 34 21.08 1.99 12.86
C ASP A 34 22.14 1.43 11.91
N SER A 35 21.76 1.24 10.65
CA SER A 35 22.72 1.06 9.58
C SER A 35 23.41 2.41 9.44
N ASP A 36 24.55 2.58 10.11
CA ASP A 36 25.51 3.58 9.67
C ASP A 36 25.68 3.37 8.16
N LEU A 37 25.62 4.46 7.40
CA LEU A 37 25.81 4.44 5.95
C LEU A 37 27.24 3.99 5.67
N ALA A 38 27.45 2.67 5.65
CA ALA A 38 28.73 2.06 5.35
C ALA A 38 28.86 2.02 3.83
N PHE A 39 29.57 3.00 3.28
CA PHE A 39 29.94 2.99 1.88
C PHE A 39 31.09 2.00 1.68
N PRO A 40 30.93 0.92 0.89
CA PRO A 40 31.93 -0.15 0.77
C PRO A 40 33.31 0.33 0.27
N HIS A 41 33.36 1.48 -0.41
CA HIS A 41 34.57 2.01 -1.04
C HIS A 41 35.24 3.17 -0.29
N TYR A 42 34.67 3.64 0.84
CA TYR A 42 35.20 4.77 1.58
C TYR A 42 35.74 4.34 2.95
N ASN A 43 37.07 4.46 3.12
CA ASN A 43 37.75 4.22 4.40
C ASN A 43 37.96 5.51 5.22
N ASP A 44 37.83 6.69 4.60
CA ASP A 44 37.95 7.99 5.25
C ASP A 44 36.61 8.73 5.26
N SER A 45 36.09 9.00 6.47
CA SER A 45 34.84 9.73 6.68
C SER A 45 34.92 11.20 6.26
N ASN A 46 36.12 11.80 6.25
CA ASN A 46 36.31 13.18 5.79
C ASN A 46 36.25 13.29 4.26
N ALA A 47 36.92 12.39 3.54
CA ALA A 47 36.79 12.30 2.08
C ALA A 47 35.33 12.06 1.68
N LEU A 48 34.65 11.11 2.34
CA LEU A 48 33.24 10.79 2.06
C LEU A 48 32.30 11.99 2.26
N SER A 49 32.45 12.75 3.35
CA SER A 49 31.58 13.89 3.63
C SER A 49 31.78 15.02 2.61
N ASN A 50 33.02 15.27 2.17
CA ASN A 50 33.33 16.25 1.12
C ASN A 50 32.81 15.81 -0.25
N ASP A 51 33.02 14.55 -0.64
CA ASP A 51 32.53 14.02 -1.92
C ASP A 51 31.01 14.05 -2.01
N LEU A 52 30.30 13.70 -0.92
CA LEU A 52 28.85 13.84 -0.82
C LEU A 52 28.39 15.29 -0.92
N GLY A 53 29.08 16.20 -0.22
CA GLY A 53 28.80 17.63 -0.28
C GLY A 53 28.97 18.19 -1.69
N GLN A 54 30.06 17.83 -2.36
CA GLN A 54 30.35 18.19 -3.74
C GLN A 54 29.33 17.59 -4.70
N PHE A 55 28.94 16.33 -4.52
CA PHE A 55 27.91 15.69 -5.33
C PHE A 55 26.57 16.44 -5.24
N PHE A 56 26.10 16.75 -4.02
CA PHE A 56 24.84 17.48 -3.86
C PHE A 56 24.90 18.88 -4.46
N ALA A 57 26.01 19.61 -4.30
CA ALA A 57 26.18 20.93 -4.90
C ALA A 57 26.25 20.86 -6.43
N GLN A 58 27.07 19.96 -6.98
CA GLN A 58 27.29 19.82 -8.42
C GLN A 58 26.02 19.37 -9.14
N LYS A 59 25.22 18.50 -8.53
CA LYS A 59 23.93 18.07 -9.08
C LYS A 59 23.01 19.26 -9.38
N ILE A 60 22.93 20.23 -8.47
CA ILE A 60 22.08 21.41 -8.64
C ILE A 60 22.66 22.35 -9.70
N ILE A 61 23.99 22.53 -9.70
CA ILE A 61 24.69 23.32 -10.73
C ILE A 61 24.41 22.75 -12.13
N ASN A 62 24.51 21.43 -12.30
CA ASN A 62 24.24 20.75 -13.57
C ASN A 62 22.80 20.99 -14.03
N ILE A 63 21.81 20.75 -13.16
CA ILE A 63 20.39 21.01 -13.49
C ILE A 63 20.17 22.46 -13.91
N ARG A 64 20.77 23.44 -13.21
CA ARG A 64 20.64 24.86 -13.57
C ARG A 64 21.30 25.19 -14.91
N SER A 65 22.46 24.61 -15.20
CA SER A 65 23.18 24.83 -16.46
C SER A 65 22.40 24.30 -17.67
N GLU A 66 21.76 23.15 -17.52
CA GLU A 66 20.86 22.57 -18.54
C GLU A 66 19.66 23.50 -18.80
N LEU A 67 19.02 24.00 -17.73
CA LEU A 67 17.89 24.92 -17.82
C LEU A 67 18.26 26.29 -18.43
N GLN A 68 19.46 26.80 -18.16
CA GLN A 68 19.94 28.04 -18.78
C GLN A 68 20.14 27.87 -20.29
N THR A 69 20.76 26.78 -20.71
CA THR A 69 20.99 26.45 -22.13
C THR A 69 19.66 26.38 -22.88
N ALA A 70 18.67 25.69 -22.33
CA ALA A 70 17.33 25.58 -22.92
C ALA A 70 16.58 26.93 -22.96
N SER A 71 16.70 27.78 -21.93
CA SER A 71 15.99 29.06 -21.87
C SER A 71 16.47 30.12 -22.88
N THR A 72 17.68 29.98 -23.42
CA THR A 72 18.23 30.93 -24.40
C THR A 72 17.54 30.82 -25.77
N TYR A 73 16.80 29.74 -26.01
CA TYR A 73 16.07 29.48 -27.27
C TYR A 73 14.60 29.93 -27.26
N GLU A 74 13.99 30.19 -26.09
CA GLU A 74 12.54 30.44 -25.96
C GLU A 74 12.17 31.75 -25.24
N GLN A 75 13.09 32.71 -25.11
CA GLN A 75 12.81 34.01 -24.49
C GLN A 75 12.10 35.00 -25.44
N ALA A 76 10.86 34.68 -25.76
CA ALA A 76 9.83 35.65 -26.12
C ALA A 76 8.50 34.91 -25.95
N VAL A 77 7.63 35.32 -25.01
CA VAL A 77 6.14 35.22 -25.06
C VAL A 77 5.46 35.38 -23.69
N PHE A 78 6.10 35.10 -22.54
CA PHE A 78 5.41 35.26 -21.23
C PHE A 78 5.76 36.57 -20.52
N SER A 79 5.18 37.68 -21.01
CA SER A 79 5.08 38.96 -20.26
C SER A 79 3.65 39.32 -19.84
N ASP A 80 2.64 38.56 -20.29
CA ASP A 80 1.24 38.93 -20.10
C ASP A 80 0.56 37.98 -19.11
N MET A 81 0.87 38.14 -17.83
CA MET A 81 -0.02 37.69 -16.75
C MET A 81 -0.59 38.93 -16.08
N PRO A 82 -1.92 39.00 -15.86
CA PRO A 82 -2.54 40.17 -15.26
C PRO A 82 -1.94 40.38 -13.87
N SER A 83 -1.34 41.55 -13.64
CA SER A 83 -0.95 41.97 -12.31
C SER A 83 -2.20 41.98 -11.45
N VAL A 84 -2.33 41.03 -10.53
CA VAL A 84 -3.38 41.08 -9.51
C VAL A 84 -3.10 42.32 -8.68
N SER A 85 -3.94 43.34 -8.80
CA SER A 85 -3.85 44.53 -7.97
C SER A 85 -4.24 44.12 -6.55
N LEU A 86 -3.24 43.85 -5.71
CA LEU A 86 -3.46 43.59 -4.29
C LEU A 86 -4.12 44.80 -3.64
N ASN A 87 -5.15 44.55 -2.85
CA ASN A 87 -5.75 45.59 -2.03
C ASN A 87 -4.79 45.99 -0.90
N SER A 88 -4.93 47.20 -0.38
CA SER A 88 -4.02 47.72 0.67
C SER A 88 -4.03 46.87 1.94
N ASP A 89 -5.14 46.20 2.24
CA ASP A 89 -5.31 45.30 3.39
C ASP A 89 -4.62 43.94 3.19
N GLN A 90 -4.25 43.57 1.95
CA GLN A 90 -3.50 42.35 1.64
C GLN A 90 -1.98 42.55 1.70
N ILE A 91 -1.51 43.74 2.10
CA ILE A 91 -0.09 44.05 2.20
C ILE A 91 0.41 43.75 3.63
N TYR A 92 1.34 42.80 3.75
CA TYR A 92 1.94 42.39 5.02
C TYR A 92 3.34 43.00 5.17
N GLN A 93 3.45 44.05 5.99
CA GLN A 93 4.65 44.89 6.09
C GLN A 93 5.55 44.53 7.28
N GLU A 94 4.96 44.14 8.41
CA GLU A 94 5.65 43.99 9.70
C GLU A 94 5.20 42.74 10.46
N PHE A 95 6.13 42.10 11.15
CA PHE A 95 5.83 41.00 12.07
C PHE A 95 5.34 41.52 13.43
N SER A 96 4.45 40.76 14.06
CA SER A 96 4.08 40.98 15.46
C SER A 96 5.18 40.46 16.39
N PRO A 97 5.51 41.20 17.48
CA PRO A 97 6.47 40.72 18.46
C PRO A 97 5.93 39.54 19.26
N MET A 98 6.81 38.65 19.69
CA MET A 98 6.52 37.52 20.56
C MET A 98 6.61 37.91 22.02
N SER A 99 5.65 37.45 22.84
CA SER A 99 5.76 37.49 24.29
C SER A 99 6.60 36.31 24.82
N ASP A 100 7.01 36.38 26.09
CA ASP A 100 7.67 35.25 26.75
C ASP A 100 6.73 34.03 26.83
N ASP A 101 5.44 34.24 27.11
CA ASP A 101 4.44 33.17 27.16
C ASP A 101 4.27 32.47 25.80
N ASP A 102 4.21 33.25 24.71
CA ASP A 102 4.12 32.70 23.36
C ASP A 102 5.38 31.92 22.97
N THR A 103 6.55 32.43 23.39
CA THR A 103 7.84 31.79 23.16
C THR A 103 7.96 30.49 23.95
N GLU A 104 7.47 30.45 25.19
CA GLU A 104 7.44 29.25 26.02
C GLU A 104 6.55 28.16 25.39
N ARG A 105 5.35 28.54 24.92
CA ARG A 105 4.44 27.62 24.20
C ARG A 105 5.09 27.07 22.92
N LEU A 106 5.78 27.92 22.17
CA LEU A 106 6.50 27.54 20.96
C LEU A 106 7.62 26.53 21.27
N ILE A 107 8.42 26.77 22.30
CA ILE A 107 9.50 25.88 22.74
C ILE A 107 8.94 24.53 23.21
N THR A 108 7.87 24.57 24.01
CA THR A 108 7.26 23.37 24.61
C THR A 108 6.65 22.45 23.56
N SER A 109 6.05 23.01 22.52
CA SER A 109 5.45 22.26 21.40
C SER A 109 6.46 21.79 20.34
N SER A 110 7.67 22.38 20.32
CA SER A 110 8.70 22.08 19.31
C SER A 110 9.44 20.75 19.56
N ASN A 111 9.94 20.15 18.48
CA ASN A 111 10.77 18.94 18.58
C ASN A 111 12.15 19.27 19.19
N LYS A 112 12.54 18.50 20.21
CA LYS A 112 13.73 18.73 21.05
C LYS A 112 15.01 18.14 20.46
N LYS A 113 15.11 18.12 19.12
CA LYS A 113 16.26 17.55 18.39
C LYS A 113 17.39 18.57 18.27
N SER A 114 18.57 18.17 18.75
CA SER A 114 19.79 18.98 18.70
C SER A 114 20.47 18.95 17.34
N CYS A 115 21.12 20.06 17.02
CA CYS A 115 22.02 20.24 15.90
C CYS A 115 23.47 20.26 16.39
N SER A 116 24.40 19.80 15.55
CA SER A 116 25.84 19.89 15.82
C SER A 116 26.35 21.34 15.85
N LEU A 117 25.56 22.27 15.28
CA LEU A 117 25.81 23.71 15.28
C LEU A 117 25.24 24.42 16.51
N ASP A 118 24.47 23.72 17.36
CA ASP A 118 23.92 24.34 18.57
C ASP A 118 25.03 24.54 19.62
N PRO A 119 25.08 25.69 20.31
CA PRO A 119 26.09 25.94 21.34
C PRO A 119 25.93 25.03 22.56
N ILE A 120 24.71 24.57 22.83
CA ILE A 120 24.38 23.61 23.88
C ILE A 120 23.29 22.64 23.39
N PRO A 121 23.25 21.39 23.89
CA PRO A 121 22.18 20.46 23.59
C PRO A 121 20.81 21.05 23.90
N THR A 122 19.84 20.85 22.98
CA THR A 122 18.46 21.32 23.11
C THR A 122 17.79 20.88 24.41
N LYS A 123 18.16 19.70 24.93
CA LYS A 123 17.64 19.21 26.21
C LYS A 123 18.00 20.16 27.36
N LEU A 124 19.23 20.69 27.39
CA LEU A 124 19.66 21.65 28.40
C LEU A 124 18.99 23.01 28.22
N VAL A 125 18.69 23.41 26.97
CA VAL A 125 17.89 24.62 26.70
C VAL A 125 16.52 24.53 27.37
N VAL A 126 15.87 23.36 27.28
CA VAL A 126 14.55 23.12 27.87
C VAL A 126 14.63 22.99 29.39
N GLU A 127 15.66 22.34 29.93
CA GLU A 127 15.86 22.20 31.39
C GLU A 127 16.14 23.56 32.07
N CYS A 128 16.79 24.50 31.37
CA CYS A 128 17.12 25.85 31.84
C CYS A 128 16.19 26.93 31.26
N LEU A 129 14.98 26.57 30.84
CA LEU A 129 14.10 27.46 30.09
C LEU A 129 13.73 28.72 30.86
N ASN A 130 13.50 28.63 32.17
CA ASN A 130 13.17 29.76 33.03
C ASN A 130 14.20 30.91 32.97
N VAL A 131 15.48 30.61 32.73
CA VAL A 131 16.55 31.61 32.60
C VAL A 131 16.76 32.03 31.14
N LEU A 132 16.64 31.08 30.22
CA LEU A 132 16.93 31.30 28.80
C LEU A 132 15.76 31.93 28.03
N LEU A 133 14.52 31.81 28.53
CA LEU A 133 13.31 32.25 27.85
C LEU A 133 13.37 33.74 27.45
N PRO A 134 13.66 34.71 28.35
CA PRO A 134 13.68 36.12 27.97
C PRO A 134 14.76 36.44 26.92
N VAL A 135 15.87 35.70 26.95
CA VAL A 135 16.96 35.87 25.98
C VAL A 135 16.54 35.33 24.61
N ILE A 136 15.92 34.15 24.56
CA ILE A 136 15.44 33.55 23.31
C ILE A 136 14.32 34.43 22.72
N THR A 137 13.36 34.89 23.51
CA THR A 137 12.30 35.82 23.08
C THR A 137 12.91 37.08 22.47
N LYS A 138 13.90 37.67 23.14
CA LYS A 138 14.60 38.86 22.64
C LYS A 138 15.33 38.58 21.32
N MET A 139 15.98 37.43 21.18
CA MET A 139 16.64 37.05 19.92
C MET A 139 15.64 36.90 18.76
N ILE A 140 14.46 36.33 19.03
CA ILE A 140 13.38 36.23 18.04
C ILE A 140 12.91 37.63 17.64
N ASN A 141 12.53 38.46 18.59
CA ASN A 141 11.99 39.80 18.32
C ASN A 141 12.98 40.70 17.59
N LEU A 142 14.27 40.68 17.98
CA LEU A 142 15.31 41.43 17.26
C LEU A 142 15.43 41.00 15.79
N SER A 143 15.27 39.71 15.49
CA SER A 143 15.28 39.21 14.11
C SER A 143 14.06 39.72 13.32
N LEU A 144 12.87 39.65 13.93
CA LEU A 144 11.61 40.10 13.33
C LEU A 144 11.61 41.61 13.06
N GLU A 145 11.94 42.43 14.06
CA GLU A 145 11.95 43.89 13.98
C GLU A 145 12.98 44.41 12.98
N SER A 146 14.19 43.84 12.97
CA SER A 146 15.25 44.27 12.05
C SER A 146 15.03 43.80 10.60
N GLY A 147 14.17 42.79 10.41
CA GLY A 147 14.01 42.09 9.13
C GLY A 147 15.28 41.35 8.72
N ILE A 148 16.07 40.86 9.68
CA ILE A 148 17.35 40.18 9.41
C ILE A 148 17.30 38.78 9.99
N PHE A 149 17.70 37.80 9.19
CA PHE A 149 18.00 36.45 9.64
C PHE A 149 19.51 36.33 9.90
N PRO A 150 19.94 36.21 11.17
CA PRO A 150 21.34 36.16 11.58
C PRO A 150 22.20 35.18 10.77
N CYS A 151 23.42 35.60 10.43
CA CYS A 151 24.36 34.80 9.65
C CYS A 151 24.69 33.45 10.30
N VAL A 152 24.78 33.39 11.63
CA VAL A 152 25.03 32.16 12.40
C VAL A 152 23.90 31.12 12.26
N TRP A 153 22.70 31.52 11.83
CA TRP A 153 21.57 30.61 11.58
C TRP A 153 21.46 30.16 10.12
N LYS A 154 22.29 30.73 9.22
CA LYS A 154 22.27 30.45 7.78
C LYS A 154 23.04 29.20 7.36
N GLU A 155 23.72 28.56 8.31
CA GLU A 155 24.46 27.31 8.09
C GLU A 155 23.57 26.09 8.40
N ALA A 156 23.50 25.15 7.46
CA ALA A 156 22.78 23.89 7.62
C ALA A 156 23.75 22.70 7.79
N ASP A 157 23.47 21.85 8.78
CA ASP A 157 24.18 20.57 8.95
C ASP A 157 23.41 19.45 8.23
N VAL A 158 23.85 19.10 7.03
CA VAL A 158 23.18 18.13 6.15
C VAL A 158 23.55 16.71 6.57
N GLN A 159 22.51 15.91 6.81
CA GLN A 159 22.59 14.52 7.21
C GLN A 159 22.04 13.67 6.06
N PRO A 160 22.88 12.98 5.27
CA PRO A 160 22.43 12.17 4.15
C PRO A 160 21.51 11.03 4.63
N ARG A 161 20.39 10.83 3.93
CA ARG A 161 19.44 9.75 4.24
C ARG A 161 18.96 9.06 2.97
N LEU A 162 18.85 7.73 3.00
CA LEU A 162 18.29 6.96 1.90
C LEU A 162 16.84 7.39 1.60
N LYS A 163 16.53 7.55 0.31
CA LYS A 163 15.20 7.91 -0.19
C LYS A 163 14.12 6.89 0.20
N LYS A 164 14.45 5.60 0.10
CA LYS A 164 13.61 4.45 0.46
C LYS A 164 14.48 3.39 1.12
N GLN A 165 13.92 2.63 2.07
CA GLN A 165 14.61 1.50 2.68
C GLN A 165 14.80 0.38 1.65
N GLY A 166 15.93 -0.34 1.71
CA GLY A 166 16.26 -1.42 0.78
C GLY A 166 16.93 -0.97 -0.52
N LEU A 167 17.06 0.34 -0.79
CA LEU A 167 17.85 0.83 -1.91
C LEU A 167 19.35 0.69 -1.65
N GLU A 168 20.11 0.52 -2.74
CA GLU A 168 21.56 0.53 -2.70
C GLU A 168 22.09 1.87 -2.18
N VAL A 169 23.15 1.80 -1.37
CA VAL A 169 23.81 2.96 -0.73
C VAL A 169 24.74 3.65 -1.73
N ILE A 170 24.12 4.34 -2.70
CA ILE A 170 24.78 5.20 -3.69
C ILE A 170 24.31 6.65 -3.55
N PHE A 171 25.09 7.61 -4.06
CA PHE A 171 24.86 9.05 -3.84
C PHE A 171 23.51 9.51 -4.41
N GLU A 172 23.10 8.97 -5.56
CA GLU A 172 21.84 9.26 -6.24
C GLU A 172 20.61 8.88 -5.39
N ASN A 173 20.76 7.88 -4.53
CA ASN A 173 19.70 7.36 -3.67
C ASN A 173 19.60 8.10 -2.32
N LEU A 174 20.45 9.09 -2.07
CA LEU A 174 20.44 9.89 -0.86
C LEU A 174 19.68 11.21 -1.02
N ARG A 175 19.07 11.66 0.07
CA ARG A 175 18.50 13.00 0.26
C ARG A 175 19.38 13.84 1.18
N PRO A 176 19.64 15.12 0.86
CA PRO A 176 20.36 16.05 1.73
C PRO A 176 19.43 16.65 2.79
N ILE A 177 19.18 15.93 3.89
CA ILE A 177 18.29 16.43 4.96
C ILE A 177 19.03 17.43 5.85
N SER A 178 18.58 18.68 5.85
CA SER A 178 19.15 19.76 6.65
C SER A 178 18.75 19.66 8.13
N ASN A 179 19.72 19.52 9.02
CA ASN A 179 19.57 19.71 10.46
C ASN A 179 19.95 21.16 10.80
N LEU A 180 18.95 21.96 11.17
CA LEU A 180 19.12 23.39 11.43
C LEU A 180 19.31 23.66 12.93
N PRO A 181 20.03 24.74 13.31
CA PRO A 181 20.15 25.17 14.71
C PRO A 181 18.79 25.33 15.40
N TYR A 182 18.72 25.04 16.70
CA TYR A 182 17.46 25.02 17.44
C TYR A 182 16.77 26.38 17.46
N VAL A 183 17.48 27.46 17.81
CA VAL A 183 16.92 28.82 17.84
C VAL A 183 16.50 29.29 16.44
N SER A 184 17.27 28.93 15.40
CA SER A 184 16.88 29.15 13.99
C SER A 184 15.49 28.59 13.69
N LYS A 185 15.25 27.32 14.07
CA LYS A 185 13.96 26.64 13.86
C LYS A 185 12.81 27.32 14.60
N LEU A 186 13.06 27.88 15.79
CA LEU A 186 12.04 28.63 16.54
C LEU A 186 11.65 29.91 15.78
N VAL A 187 12.63 30.69 15.32
CA VAL A 187 12.39 31.92 14.55
C VAL A 187 11.68 31.61 13.24
N GLU A 188 12.12 30.58 12.52
CA GLU A 188 11.46 30.11 11.28
C GLU A 188 10.01 29.71 11.54
N ARG A 189 9.72 29.06 12.68
CA ARG A 189 8.36 28.69 13.05
C ARG A 189 7.51 29.90 13.40
N THR A 190 8.06 30.90 14.09
CA THR A 190 7.35 32.16 14.35
C THR A 190 6.98 32.87 13.05
N VAL A 191 7.94 33.03 12.13
CA VAL A 191 7.69 33.62 10.81
C VAL A 191 6.68 32.80 10.01
N TYR A 192 6.78 31.46 10.05
CA TYR A 192 5.80 30.58 9.42
C TYR A 192 4.40 30.84 9.96
N ASN A 193 4.20 30.86 11.28
CA ASN A 193 2.88 31.02 11.88
C ASN A 193 2.24 32.35 11.47
N GLN A 194 3.00 33.45 11.52
CA GLN A 194 2.46 34.77 11.15
C GLN A 194 2.20 34.89 9.64
N SER A 195 3.12 34.38 8.80
CA SER A 195 2.94 34.37 7.34
C SER A 195 1.77 33.47 6.92
N HIS A 196 1.64 32.31 7.55
CA HIS A 196 0.54 31.38 7.31
C HIS A 196 -0.82 32.01 7.68
N ASN A 197 -0.89 32.75 8.79
CA ASN A 197 -2.08 33.48 9.19
C ASN A 197 -2.47 34.53 8.15
N HIS A 198 -1.51 35.35 7.68
CA HIS A 198 -1.73 36.31 6.59
C HIS A 198 -2.31 35.64 5.34
N LEU A 199 -1.66 34.58 4.85
CA LEU A 199 -2.09 33.86 3.66
C LEU A 199 -3.47 33.22 3.81
N SER A 200 -3.82 32.76 5.01
CA SER A 200 -5.10 32.12 5.29
C SER A 200 -6.25 33.13 5.40
N VAL A 201 -6.05 34.22 6.13
CA VAL A 201 -7.04 35.29 6.33
C VAL A 201 -7.41 35.97 5.01
N HIS A 202 -6.44 36.14 4.12
CA HIS A 202 -6.64 36.78 2.82
C HIS A 202 -6.89 35.78 1.67
N HIS A 203 -7.06 34.48 1.97
CA HIS A 203 -7.31 33.42 0.98
C HIS A 203 -6.31 33.38 -0.18
N LEU A 204 -5.02 33.57 0.11
CA LEU A 204 -3.95 33.66 -0.88
C LEU A 204 -3.32 32.31 -1.24
N TYR A 205 -3.73 31.21 -0.59
CA TYR A 205 -3.25 29.87 -0.97
C TYR A 205 -3.84 29.41 -2.30
N PRO A 206 -3.07 28.68 -3.14
CA PRO A 206 -3.63 28.03 -4.32
C PRO A 206 -4.73 27.02 -3.94
N GLY A 207 -5.86 27.06 -4.66
CA GLY A 207 -7.04 26.25 -4.36
C GLY A 207 -6.77 24.74 -4.41
N ASN A 208 -6.22 24.28 -5.55
CA ASN A 208 -5.99 22.86 -5.83
C ASN A 208 -4.64 22.33 -5.32
N GLN A 209 -4.11 22.88 -4.23
CA GLN A 209 -2.90 22.38 -3.55
C GLN A 209 -3.26 21.92 -2.15
N SER A 210 -3.02 20.64 -1.85
CA SER A 210 -3.32 20.03 -0.54
C SER A 210 -2.10 19.80 0.34
N ALA A 211 -0.87 19.89 -0.17
CA ALA A 211 0.28 19.72 0.70
C ALA A 211 0.50 20.91 1.62
N TYR A 212 1.00 20.61 2.83
CA TYR A 212 1.46 21.60 3.82
C TYR A 212 0.38 22.59 4.28
N ARG A 213 -0.90 22.23 4.16
CA ARG A 213 -2.04 23.03 4.63
C ARG A 213 -2.73 22.34 5.79
N GLU A 214 -3.26 23.14 6.71
CA GLU A 214 -4.12 22.64 7.78
C GLU A 214 -5.38 22.00 7.18
N PHE A 215 -5.84 20.91 7.79
CA PHE A 215 -7.00 20.11 7.34
C PHE A 215 -6.84 19.37 6.00
N HIS A 216 -5.67 19.42 5.37
CA HIS A 216 -5.35 18.62 4.18
C HIS A 216 -4.33 17.51 4.51
N SER A 217 -4.46 16.36 3.85
CA SER A 217 -3.55 15.22 3.94
C SER A 217 -3.40 14.53 2.58
N THR A 218 -2.53 13.52 2.50
CA THR A 218 -2.46 12.64 1.33
C THR A 218 -3.78 11.90 1.11
N GLU A 219 -4.50 11.59 2.19
CA GLU A 219 -5.82 10.94 2.13
C GLU A 219 -6.88 11.87 1.56
N THR A 220 -6.90 13.16 1.96
CA THR A 220 -7.89 14.10 1.41
C THR A 220 -7.64 14.36 -0.08
N ALA A 221 -6.36 14.44 -0.49
CA ALA A 221 -6.00 14.59 -1.91
C ALA A 221 -6.40 13.34 -2.72
N LEU A 222 -6.07 12.15 -2.22
CA LEU A 222 -6.46 10.89 -2.86
C LEU A 222 -7.98 10.75 -2.94
N LEU A 223 -8.70 11.07 -1.85
CA LEU A 223 -10.16 10.99 -1.81
C LEU A 223 -10.81 11.92 -2.84
N ARG A 224 -10.30 13.14 -3.00
CA ARG A 224 -10.76 14.09 -4.01
C ARG A 224 -10.62 13.53 -5.41
N VAL A 225 -9.40 13.15 -5.80
CA VAL A 225 -9.09 12.61 -7.14
C VAL A 225 -9.88 11.33 -7.41
N LYS A 226 -9.92 10.40 -6.44
CA LYS A 226 -10.68 9.15 -6.55
C LYS A 226 -12.18 9.40 -6.70
N ASN A 227 -12.75 10.31 -5.91
CA ASN A 227 -14.17 10.67 -6.03
C ASN A 227 -14.48 11.24 -7.41
N ASP A 228 -13.64 12.13 -7.93
CA ASP A 228 -13.86 12.73 -9.25
C ASP A 228 -13.79 11.67 -10.36
N ILE A 229 -12.81 10.75 -10.30
CA ILE A 229 -12.71 9.62 -11.22
C ILE A 229 -13.96 8.73 -11.14
N LEU A 230 -14.39 8.34 -9.93
CA LEU A 230 -15.57 7.49 -9.74
C LEU A 230 -16.87 8.18 -10.23
N MET A 231 -17.00 9.48 -10.00
CA MET A 231 -18.15 10.26 -10.49
C MET A 231 -18.15 10.36 -12.01
N ASN A 232 -16.98 10.48 -12.65
CA ASN A 232 -16.85 10.44 -14.10
C ASN A 232 -17.17 9.04 -14.66
N MET A 233 -16.72 7.98 -13.99
CA MET A 233 -17.07 6.60 -14.34
C MET A 233 -18.59 6.35 -14.25
N ASN A 234 -19.25 6.85 -13.20
CA ASN A 234 -20.71 6.79 -13.07
C ASN A 234 -21.45 7.51 -14.22
N ARG A 235 -20.82 8.53 -14.81
CA ARG A 235 -21.33 9.24 -15.98
C ARG A 235 -20.99 8.54 -17.32
N GLN A 236 -20.39 7.35 -17.27
CA GLN A 236 -19.91 6.62 -18.45
C GLN A 236 -18.84 7.40 -19.25
N HIS A 237 -18.05 8.22 -18.55
CA HIS A 237 -16.90 8.92 -19.12
C HIS A 237 -15.60 8.16 -18.84
N VAL A 238 -14.65 8.29 -19.76
CA VAL A 238 -13.26 7.85 -19.56
C VAL A 238 -12.47 9.00 -18.95
N THR A 239 -11.58 8.71 -17.99
CA THR A 239 -10.72 9.72 -17.37
C THR A 239 -9.26 9.50 -17.79
N LEU A 240 -8.66 10.51 -18.42
CA LEU A 240 -7.23 10.56 -18.69
C LEU A 240 -6.53 11.17 -17.47
N LEU A 241 -5.56 10.47 -16.87
CA LEU A 241 -4.78 10.93 -15.73
C LEU A 241 -3.29 10.99 -16.11
N VAL A 242 -2.64 12.11 -15.85
CA VAL A 242 -1.20 12.29 -16.04
C VAL A 242 -0.58 12.72 -14.71
N LEU A 243 0.44 12.00 -14.27
CA LEU A 243 1.14 12.24 -13.02
C LEU A 243 2.49 12.89 -13.33
N LEU A 244 2.68 14.14 -12.88
CA LEU A 244 3.92 14.89 -13.07
C LEU A 244 4.80 14.82 -11.81
N ASP A 245 6.10 14.57 -12.00
CA ASP A 245 7.15 14.60 -10.96
C ASP A 245 8.21 15.64 -11.33
N LEU A 246 8.75 16.35 -10.32
CA LEU A 246 9.80 17.35 -10.53
C LEU A 246 11.17 16.83 -10.08
N SER A 247 12.20 17.19 -10.84
CA SER A 247 13.59 16.86 -10.51
C SER A 247 14.15 17.86 -9.49
N ALA A 248 14.41 17.40 -8.26
CA ALA A 248 15.02 18.19 -7.19
C ALA A 248 14.26 19.50 -6.87
N ALA A 249 12.94 19.43 -6.83
CA ALA A 249 12.04 20.59 -6.81
C ALA A 249 12.39 21.66 -5.76
N PHE A 250 12.65 21.24 -4.51
CA PHE A 250 13.02 22.14 -3.42
C PHE A 250 14.39 22.79 -3.60
N ASP A 251 15.33 22.09 -4.23
CA ASP A 251 16.73 22.52 -4.35
C ASP A 251 16.94 23.48 -5.54
N THR A 252 15.99 23.53 -6.48
CA THR A 252 16.08 24.33 -7.71
C THR A 252 15.35 25.68 -7.64
N VAL A 253 14.60 25.94 -6.56
CA VAL A 253 13.81 27.18 -6.38
C VAL A 253 14.69 28.42 -6.53
N ASP A 254 14.34 29.29 -7.48
CA ASP A 254 15.08 30.52 -7.70
C ASP A 254 14.74 31.58 -6.65
N HIS A 255 15.74 32.10 -5.94
CA HIS A 255 15.51 33.08 -4.86
C HIS A 255 14.99 34.42 -5.38
N VAL A 256 15.41 34.87 -6.56
CA VAL A 256 14.99 36.16 -7.12
C VAL A 256 13.52 36.09 -7.51
N LEU A 257 13.13 35.05 -8.26
CA LEU A 257 11.74 34.84 -8.66
C LEU A 257 10.83 34.60 -7.45
N LEU A 258 11.30 33.84 -6.45
CA LEU A 258 10.55 33.62 -5.22
C LEU A 258 10.26 34.94 -4.50
N LEU A 259 11.27 35.79 -4.29
CA LEU A 259 11.11 37.07 -3.61
C LEU A 259 10.18 38.02 -4.38
N GLN A 260 10.28 38.05 -5.71
CA GLN A 260 9.36 38.80 -6.57
C GLN A 260 7.91 38.33 -6.39
N ARG A 261 7.66 37.01 -6.35
CA ARG A 261 6.32 36.46 -6.11
C ARG A 261 5.79 36.80 -4.72
N LEU A 262 6.60 36.62 -3.69
CA LEU A 262 6.24 36.99 -2.31
C LEU A 262 5.77 38.44 -2.24
N GLN A 263 6.44 39.35 -2.95
CA GLN A 263 6.08 40.75 -3.01
C GLN A 263 4.83 41.02 -3.84
N LEU A 264 4.83 40.59 -5.11
CA LEU A 264 3.84 41.01 -6.10
C LEU A 264 2.50 40.27 -5.97
N LYS A 265 2.53 39.00 -5.57
CA LYS A 265 1.34 38.14 -5.51
C LYS A 265 0.82 37.91 -4.10
N PHE A 266 1.71 37.85 -3.11
CA PHE A 266 1.34 37.54 -1.72
C PHE A 266 1.37 38.77 -0.80
N GLY A 267 1.78 39.94 -1.32
CA GLY A 267 1.74 41.21 -0.60
C GLY A 267 2.78 41.36 0.50
N LEU A 268 3.82 40.51 0.55
CA LEU A 268 4.89 40.64 1.53
C LEU A 268 5.76 41.85 1.18
N SER A 269 5.92 42.78 2.10
CA SER A 269 6.71 43.99 1.90
C SER A 269 7.38 44.40 3.21
N GLY A 270 7.95 45.61 3.27
CA GLY A 270 8.54 46.15 4.51
C GLY A 270 9.61 45.24 5.13
N THR A 271 9.56 45.09 6.45
CA THR A 271 10.50 44.26 7.22
C THR A 271 10.28 42.78 6.97
N VAL A 272 9.07 42.35 6.61
CA VAL A 272 8.75 40.96 6.27
C VAL A 272 9.51 40.51 5.03
N LEU A 273 9.40 41.25 3.91
CA LEU A 273 10.13 40.91 2.68
C LEU A 273 11.64 40.99 2.86
N LYS A 274 12.11 41.97 3.64
CA LYS A 274 13.52 42.11 4.01
C LYS A 274 14.01 40.86 4.78
N TRP A 275 13.19 40.33 5.69
CA TRP A 275 13.50 39.12 6.44
C TRP A 275 13.64 37.91 5.52
N PHE A 276 12.71 37.68 4.60
CA PHE A 276 12.81 36.57 3.62
C PHE A 276 14.03 36.72 2.71
N THR A 277 14.34 37.95 2.27
CA THR A 277 15.56 38.25 1.50
C THR A 277 16.81 37.90 2.31
N SER A 278 16.83 38.26 3.59
CA SER A 278 17.91 37.91 4.51
C SER A 278 18.00 36.40 4.74
N TYR A 279 16.87 35.72 4.89
CA TYR A 279 16.78 34.27 5.14
C TYR A 279 17.37 33.44 3.98
N LEU A 280 17.07 33.82 2.73
CA LEU A 280 17.50 33.10 1.53
C LEU A 280 18.95 33.43 1.11
N SER A 281 19.43 34.64 1.41
CA SER A 281 20.75 35.09 0.97
C SER A 281 21.91 34.52 1.78
N GLN A 282 23.04 34.27 1.10
CA GLN A 282 24.32 33.88 1.72
C GLN A 282 24.23 32.62 2.61
N ARG A 283 23.43 31.64 2.19
CA ARG A 283 23.31 30.36 2.90
C ARG A 283 24.48 29.44 2.58
N THR A 284 24.82 28.61 3.56
CA THR A 284 25.83 27.57 3.41
C THR A 284 25.34 26.26 4.01
N GLN A 285 25.88 25.16 3.54
CA GLN A 285 25.63 23.83 4.07
C GLN A 285 26.94 23.07 4.23
N ARG A 286 27.00 22.17 5.21
CA ARG A 286 28.06 21.17 5.34
C ARG A 286 27.43 19.80 5.50
N VAL A 287 28.05 18.75 4.96
CA VAL A 287 27.57 17.38 5.08
C VAL A 287 28.30 16.71 6.24
N THR A 288 27.55 16.04 7.12
CA THR A 288 28.13 15.31 8.24
C THR A 288 27.83 13.82 8.12
N VAL A 289 28.88 13.00 8.14
CA VAL A 289 28.81 11.53 8.10
C VAL A 289 29.75 10.96 9.17
N GLY A 290 29.25 10.02 9.98
CA GLY A 290 30.07 9.41 11.04
C GLY A 290 30.62 10.39 12.08
N GLY A 291 29.97 11.54 12.27
CA GLY A 291 30.44 12.61 13.18
C GLY A 291 31.52 13.53 12.60
N VAL A 292 31.95 13.33 11.36
CA VAL A 292 32.89 14.20 10.64
C VAL A 292 32.12 15.08 9.67
N SER A 293 32.39 16.39 9.68
CA SER A 293 31.77 17.38 8.80
C SER A 293 32.69 17.74 7.63
N SER A 294 32.10 17.96 6.46
CA SER A 294 32.78 18.46 5.26
C SER A 294 33.17 19.94 5.37
N GLU A 295 33.83 20.45 4.33
CA GLU A 295 33.91 21.87 4.06
C GLU A 295 32.52 22.50 3.83
N LYS A 296 32.46 23.84 3.85
CA LYS A 296 31.22 24.59 3.63
C LYS A 296 30.96 24.76 2.14
N PHE A 297 29.78 24.35 1.70
CA PHE A 297 29.27 24.55 0.36
C PHE A 297 28.25 25.69 0.35
N LYS A 298 28.34 26.57 -0.64
CA LYS A 298 27.39 27.68 -0.81
C LYS A 298 26.07 27.17 -1.40
N VAL A 299 24.96 27.73 -0.94
CA VAL A 299 23.61 27.42 -1.44
C VAL A 299 23.05 28.66 -2.11
N ASP A 300 23.16 28.71 -3.44
CA ASP A 300 22.75 29.87 -4.26
C ASP A 300 21.29 29.80 -4.73
N CYS A 301 20.65 28.63 -4.65
CA CYS A 301 19.24 28.42 -4.95
C CYS A 301 18.67 27.32 -4.06
N GLY A 302 17.34 27.18 -4.10
CA GLY A 302 16.60 26.20 -3.33
C GLY A 302 16.23 26.66 -1.92
N VAL A 303 15.40 25.87 -1.26
CA VAL A 303 15.00 26.09 0.13
C VAL A 303 15.38 24.88 0.99
N PRO A 304 15.76 25.06 2.27
CA PRO A 304 16.36 23.97 3.04
C PRO A 304 15.37 22.80 3.31
N GLN A 305 15.74 21.58 2.89
CA GLN A 305 14.97 20.36 3.15
C GLN A 305 15.05 19.96 4.64
N GLY A 306 14.09 20.42 5.44
CA GLY A 306 14.08 20.26 6.91
C GLY A 306 13.68 21.54 7.65
N SER A 307 13.63 22.67 6.94
CA SER A 307 12.98 23.89 7.40
C SER A 307 11.46 23.74 7.39
N CYS A 308 10.75 24.41 8.31
CA CYS A 308 9.30 24.56 8.22
C CYS A 308 8.86 25.60 7.18
N LEU A 309 9.73 26.55 6.82
CA LEU A 309 9.47 27.54 5.77
C LEU A 309 9.70 26.98 4.37
N GLY A 310 10.59 26.00 4.19
CA GLY A 310 10.85 25.40 2.88
C GLY A 310 9.59 24.93 2.16
N PRO A 311 8.75 24.09 2.77
CA PRO A 311 7.45 23.68 2.23
C PRO A 311 6.51 24.83 1.87
N LEU A 312 6.38 25.83 2.76
CA LEU A 312 5.55 27.00 2.52
C LEU A 312 6.03 27.77 1.29
N LEU A 313 7.32 28.10 1.25
CA LEU A 313 7.93 28.86 0.16
C LEU A 313 7.82 28.12 -1.17
N PHE A 314 7.93 26.79 -1.18
CA PHE A 314 7.74 25.99 -2.37
C PHE A 314 6.30 26.07 -2.91
N VAL A 315 5.29 25.94 -2.04
CA VAL A 315 3.88 26.07 -2.43
C VAL A 315 3.58 27.45 -3.02
N LEU A 316 4.11 28.51 -2.40
CA LEU A 316 3.96 29.88 -2.91
C LEU A 316 4.66 30.05 -4.26
N TYR A 317 5.83 29.41 -4.44
CA TYR A 317 6.59 29.43 -5.68
C TYR A 317 5.82 28.80 -6.85
N VAL A 318 5.19 27.64 -6.65
CA VAL A 318 4.46 26.92 -7.72
C VAL A 318 3.01 27.40 -7.89
N SER A 319 2.55 28.41 -7.14
CA SER A 319 1.15 28.86 -7.19
C SER A 319 0.68 29.29 -8.59
N GLU A 320 1.50 30.00 -9.36
CA GLU A 320 1.17 30.41 -10.73
C GLU A 320 1.14 29.24 -11.72
N LEU A 321 1.91 28.17 -11.46
CA LEU A 321 1.82 26.94 -12.25
C LEU A 321 0.46 26.27 -12.05
N LEU A 322 -0.05 26.26 -10.82
CA LEU A 322 -1.35 25.67 -10.52
C LEU A 322 -2.49 26.49 -11.16
N GLU A 323 -2.39 27.81 -11.15
CA GLU A 323 -3.34 28.69 -11.86
C GLU A 323 -3.27 28.50 -13.38
N LEU A 324 -2.06 28.30 -13.93
CA LEU A 324 -1.89 27.96 -15.34
C LEU A 324 -2.60 26.65 -15.67
N ILE A 325 -2.36 25.61 -14.86
CA ILE A 325 -2.99 24.30 -15.03
C ILE A 325 -4.51 24.40 -14.95
N GLU A 326 -5.04 25.12 -13.95
CA GLU A 326 -6.49 25.28 -13.73
C GLU A 326 -7.22 25.86 -14.95
N ARG A 327 -6.55 26.68 -15.77
CA ARG A 327 -7.12 27.22 -17.01
C ARG A 327 -7.37 26.16 -18.09
N HIS A 328 -6.54 25.13 -18.13
CA HIS A 328 -6.71 24.00 -19.06
C HIS A 328 -7.52 22.88 -18.44
N LEU A 329 -7.25 22.58 -17.16
CA LEU A 329 -7.69 21.41 -16.43
C LEU A 329 -8.14 21.86 -15.02
N PRO A 330 -9.38 22.35 -14.86
CA PRO A 330 -9.84 22.97 -13.61
C PRO A 330 -9.91 22.00 -12.44
N ASP A 331 -10.10 20.70 -12.73
CA ASP A 331 -10.16 19.65 -11.71
C ASP A 331 -8.77 19.15 -11.30
N ALA A 332 -7.69 19.53 -12.00
CA ALA A 332 -6.34 19.06 -11.68
C ALA A 332 -5.96 19.41 -10.23
N HIS A 333 -5.24 18.50 -9.58
CA HIS A 333 -4.93 18.59 -8.16
C HIS A 333 -3.45 18.39 -7.90
N ALA A 334 -2.91 19.02 -6.85
CA ALA A 334 -1.50 18.92 -6.50
C ALA A 334 -1.30 18.60 -5.02
N TYR A 335 -0.23 17.85 -4.75
CA TYR A 335 0.31 17.58 -3.43
C TYR A 335 1.82 17.79 -3.44
N ALA A 336 2.24 18.97 -2.97
CA ALA A 336 3.63 19.43 -2.99
C ALA A 336 4.11 19.54 -4.44
N ASP A 337 5.14 18.79 -4.82
CA ASP A 337 5.65 18.68 -6.18
C ASP A 337 4.85 17.70 -7.05
N ASP A 338 4.15 16.74 -6.46
CA ASP A 338 3.32 15.79 -7.21
C ASP A 338 2.07 16.49 -7.75
N THR A 339 1.97 16.59 -9.09
CA THR A 339 0.83 17.22 -9.75
C THR A 339 0.05 16.18 -10.56
N GLN A 340 -1.26 16.07 -10.28
CA GLN A 340 -2.19 15.17 -10.97
C GLN A 340 -3.03 15.97 -11.97
N LEU A 341 -2.75 15.82 -13.26
CA LEU A 341 -3.55 16.38 -14.34
C LEU A 341 -4.62 15.37 -14.74
N TYR A 342 -5.89 15.75 -14.74
CA TYR A 342 -6.93 14.86 -15.24
C TYR A 342 -8.09 15.57 -15.93
N ILE A 343 -8.67 14.87 -16.90
CA ILE A 343 -9.83 15.30 -17.68
C ILE A 343 -10.69 14.08 -18.00
N SER A 344 -12.01 14.27 -18.02
CA SER A 344 -12.94 13.23 -18.46
C SER A 344 -13.62 13.56 -19.78
N PHE A 345 -13.92 12.54 -20.57
CA PHE A 345 -14.58 12.66 -21.87
C PHE A 345 -15.47 11.44 -22.14
N ARG A 346 -16.42 11.58 -23.07
CA ARG A 346 -17.30 10.47 -23.44
C ARG A 346 -16.56 9.47 -24.33
N ALA A 347 -16.64 8.18 -23.99
CA ALA A 347 -15.96 7.13 -24.75
C ALA A 347 -16.51 6.95 -26.18
N ASP A 348 -17.79 7.30 -26.39
CA ASP A 348 -18.48 7.15 -27.68
C ASP A 348 -18.22 8.30 -28.67
N SER A 349 -17.59 9.40 -28.21
CA SER A 349 -17.27 10.56 -29.03
C SER A 349 -15.77 10.63 -29.30
N ARG A 350 -15.38 10.26 -30.53
CA ARG A 350 -14.00 10.43 -31.01
C ARG A 350 -13.53 11.89 -30.94
N ILE A 351 -14.43 12.84 -31.17
CA ILE A 351 -14.13 14.28 -31.08
C ILE A 351 -13.78 14.69 -29.65
N ASP A 352 -14.52 14.18 -28.66
CA ASP A 352 -14.27 14.49 -27.24
C ASP A 352 -12.93 13.88 -26.79
N GLN A 353 -12.63 12.67 -27.25
CA GLN A 353 -11.34 12.02 -26.99
C GLN A 353 -10.16 12.81 -27.58
N GLU A 354 -10.23 13.19 -28.87
CA GLU A 354 -9.19 13.98 -29.53
C GLU A 354 -9.02 15.36 -28.87
N THR A 355 -10.13 15.98 -28.44
CA THR A 355 -10.12 17.26 -27.71
C THR A 355 -9.49 17.13 -26.34
N ALA A 356 -9.78 16.06 -25.60
CA ALA A 356 -9.21 15.81 -24.28
C ALA A 356 -7.69 15.60 -24.35
N VAL A 357 -7.21 14.76 -25.28
CA VAL A 357 -5.78 14.54 -25.51
C VAL A 357 -5.09 15.84 -25.89
N ARG A 358 -5.63 16.58 -26.86
CA ARG A 358 -5.07 17.86 -27.29
C ARG A 358 -5.02 18.89 -26.15
N THR A 359 -6.03 18.92 -25.29
CA THR A 359 -6.07 19.84 -24.14
C THR A 359 -4.97 19.52 -23.13
N VAL A 360 -4.76 18.23 -22.85
CA VAL A 360 -3.67 17.77 -21.97
C VAL A 360 -2.31 18.06 -22.60
N ASP A 361 -2.12 17.82 -23.90
CA ASP A 361 -0.86 18.12 -24.59
C ASP A 361 -0.52 19.62 -24.55
N MET A 362 -1.51 20.48 -24.85
CA MET A 362 -1.35 21.94 -24.74
C MET A 362 -1.00 22.36 -23.31
N CYS A 363 -1.65 21.76 -22.30
CA CYS A 363 -1.35 22.01 -20.90
C CYS A 363 0.08 21.62 -20.55
N ILE A 364 0.54 20.42 -20.97
CA ILE A 364 1.91 19.95 -20.73
C ILE A 364 2.95 20.85 -21.39
N ASP A 365 2.69 21.32 -22.60
CA ASP A 365 3.59 22.25 -23.30
C ASP A 365 3.71 23.59 -22.56
N ASP A 366 2.59 24.15 -22.11
CA ASP A 366 2.60 25.39 -21.31
C ASP A 366 3.26 25.20 -19.95
N ILE A 367 3.06 24.04 -19.29
CA ILE A 367 3.78 23.66 -18.08
C ILE A 367 5.29 23.61 -18.33
N LYS A 368 5.74 22.98 -19.42
CA LYS A 368 7.17 22.89 -19.77
C LYS A 368 7.79 24.27 -19.97
N ARG A 369 7.13 25.14 -20.75
CA ARG A 369 7.57 26.53 -20.97
C ARG A 369 7.62 27.31 -19.67
N TRP A 370 6.57 27.23 -18.85
CA TRP A 370 6.51 27.92 -17.56
C TRP A 370 7.61 27.42 -16.61
N MET A 371 7.81 26.10 -16.51
CA MET A 371 8.84 25.51 -15.65
C MET A 371 10.24 25.93 -16.10
N LEU A 372 10.52 25.97 -17.41
CA LEU A 372 11.79 26.44 -17.94
C LEU A 372 12.06 27.90 -17.58
N ALA A 373 11.07 28.79 -17.77
CA ALA A 373 11.14 30.19 -17.37
C ALA A 373 11.35 30.37 -15.86
N ASN A 374 10.79 29.44 -15.08
CA ASN A 374 10.87 29.40 -13.62
C ASN A 374 11.94 28.47 -13.07
N ARG A 375 12.88 28.03 -13.91
CA ARG A 375 14.05 27.24 -13.49
C ARG A 375 13.70 25.95 -12.71
N LEU A 376 12.57 25.33 -13.05
CA LEU A 376 12.19 23.99 -12.60
C LEU A 376 12.36 22.99 -13.75
N LYS A 377 12.58 21.72 -13.40
CA LYS A 377 12.78 20.64 -14.37
C LYS A 377 11.80 19.49 -14.10
N LEU A 378 11.03 19.09 -15.12
CA LEU A 378 10.24 17.86 -15.08
C LEU A 378 11.14 16.64 -15.04
N ASN A 379 10.72 15.62 -14.31
CA ASN A 379 11.39 14.33 -14.29
C ASN A 379 10.72 13.39 -15.30
N GLU A 380 11.21 13.41 -16.54
CA GLU A 380 10.64 12.62 -17.64
C GLU A 380 10.66 11.10 -17.33
N GLY A 381 11.66 10.60 -16.62
CA GLY A 381 11.78 9.18 -16.27
C GLY A 381 10.80 8.70 -15.18
N LYS A 382 10.06 9.60 -14.53
CA LYS A 382 9.03 9.28 -13.52
C LYS A 382 7.66 9.89 -13.84
N THR A 383 7.55 10.60 -14.94
CA THR A 383 6.28 11.18 -15.37
C THR A 383 5.48 10.05 -16.02
N GLU A 384 4.45 9.58 -15.34
CA GLU A 384 3.62 8.46 -15.81
C GLU A 384 2.30 8.99 -16.38
N SER A 385 1.98 8.61 -17.63
CA SER A 385 0.64 8.78 -18.18
C SER A 385 -0.15 7.50 -17.96
N GLN A 386 -1.23 7.58 -17.18
CA GLN A 386 -2.11 6.44 -16.89
C GLN A 386 -3.52 6.76 -17.38
N GLN A 387 -3.97 6.02 -18.39
CA GLN A 387 -5.33 6.14 -18.91
C GLN A 387 -6.25 5.22 -18.10
N TRP A 388 -7.22 5.79 -17.38
CA TRP A 388 -8.21 5.03 -16.64
C TRP A 388 -9.48 4.94 -17.48
N SER A 389 -9.59 3.86 -18.25
CA SER A 389 -10.84 3.37 -18.82
C SER A 389 -11.21 2.05 -18.15
N GLN A 390 -12.50 1.74 -18.04
CA GLN A 390 -12.89 0.33 -18.02
C GLN A 390 -12.19 -0.35 -19.20
N LEU A 391 -11.28 -1.30 -18.92
CA LEU A 391 -10.55 -2.16 -19.88
C LEU A 391 -10.30 -1.56 -21.29
N GLY A 392 -9.16 -0.89 -21.54
CA GLY A 392 -9.01 -0.17 -22.83
C GLY A 392 -7.60 0.16 -23.35
N LYS A 393 -6.61 -0.72 -23.19
CA LYS A 393 -5.52 -0.81 -24.20
C LYS A 393 -5.95 -1.86 -25.23
N THR A 394 -5.65 -1.65 -26.51
CA THR A 394 -5.93 -2.69 -27.51
C THR A 394 -5.12 -3.94 -27.17
N LEU A 395 -5.65 -5.12 -27.52
CA LEU A 395 -4.93 -6.38 -27.31
C LEU A 395 -3.54 -6.34 -27.95
N ASP A 396 -3.41 -5.66 -29.10
CA ASP A 396 -2.14 -5.49 -29.82
C ASP A 396 -1.06 -4.77 -28.98
N VAL A 397 -1.43 -3.73 -28.22
CA VAL A 397 -0.49 -2.98 -27.38
C VAL A 397 -0.07 -3.79 -26.16
N LEU A 398 -1.00 -4.54 -25.57
CA LEU A 398 -0.70 -5.43 -24.45
C LEU A 398 0.20 -6.59 -24.90
N GLU A 399 -0.03 -7.13 -26.09
CA GLU A 399 0.81 -8.16 -26.69
C GLU A 399 2.25 -7.68 -26.93
N GLU A 400 2.42 -6.46 -27.47
CA GLU A 400 3.74 -5.85 -27.67
C GLU A 400 4.51 -5.75 -26.35
N TRP A 401 3.87 -5.23 -25.29
CA TRP A 401 4.50 -5.08 -23.98
C TRP A 401 4.86 -6.42 -23.34
N ILE A 402 3.96 -7.40 -23.40
CA ILE A 402 4.23 -8.74 -22.87
C ILE A 402 5.40 -9.37 -23.63
N THR A 403 5.44 -9.20 -24.95
CA THR A 403 6.52 -9.72 -25.78
C THR A 403 7.85 -9.09 -25.39
N ASP A 404 7.93 -7.77 -25.27
CA ASP A 404 9.16 -7.06 -24.92
C ASP A 404 9.69 -7.45 -23.52
N ILE A 405 8.79 -7.63 -22.55
CA ILE A 405 9.17 -7.89 -21.16
C ILE A 405 9.51 -9.38 -20.93
N PHE A 406 8.67 -10.30 -21.42
CA PHE A 406 8.73 -11.72 -21.03
C PHE A 406 9.52 -12.59 -22.01
N THR A 407 9.80 -12.16 -23.25
CA THR A 407 10.61 -12.95 -24.20
C THR A 407 12.06 -13.15 -23.75
N LEU A 408 12.57 -12.28 -22.89
CA LEU A 408 13.91 -12.38 -22.32
C LEU A 408 14.04 -13.51 -21.30
N ILE A 409 12.93 -14.11 -20.84
CA ILE A 409 12.94 -15.20 -19.86
C ILE A 409 13.40 -16.50 -20.56
N PRO A 410 14.55 -17.06 -20.20
CA PRO A 410 15.10 -18.22 -20.88
C PRO A 410 14.23 -19.46 -20.62
N ARG A 411 13.75 -20.09 -21.70
CA ARG A 411 13.05 -21.37 -21.61
C ARG A 411 14.05 -22.47 -21.23
N ARG A 412 14.02 -22.91 -19.96
CA ARG A 412 14.71 -24.14 -19.56
C ARG A 412 13.92 -25.32 -20.11
N ASN A 413 14.48 -26.02 -21.09
CA ASN A 413 14.01 -27.34 -21.51
C ASN A 413 14.34 -28.38 -20.43
N SER A 414 13.89 -28.17 -19.18
CA SER A 414 13.63 -29.31 -18.33
C SER A 414 12.46 -30.03 -19.00
N GLN A 415 12.67 -31.29 -19.41
CA GLN A 415 11.53 -32.20 -19.65
C GLN A 415 10.53 -31.92 -18.55
N ASP A 416 9.28 -31.61 -18.91
CA ASP A 416 8.15 -31.53 -17.98
C ASP A 416 8.42 -32.57 -16.92
N SER A 417 8.71 -32.13 -15.68
CA SER A 417 9.13 -33.04 -14.63
C SER A 417 8.04 -34.08 -14.58
N ALA A 418 8.33 -35.25 -15.17
CA ALA A 418 7.30 -36.19 -15.50
C ALA A 418 6.62 -36.47 -14.18
N PHE A 419 5.31 -36.18 -14.16
CA PHE A 419 4.36 -36.59 -13.16
C PHE A 419 4.98 -37.66 -12.27
N TYR A 420 5.26 -37.31 -11.01
CA TYR A 420 5.86 -38.24 -10.06
C TYR A 420 5.22 -39.61 -10.26
N ASP A 421 6.03 -40.65 -10.49
CA ASP A 421 5.52 -42.01 -10.66
C ASP A 421 4.56 -42.27 -9.49
N ILE A 422 3.28 -42.47 -9.81
CA ILE A 422 2.17 -42.61 -8.86
C ILE A 422 2.44 -43.71 -7.82
N ASN A 423 3.35 -44.64 -8.13
CA ASN A 423 3.76 -45.71 -7.24
C ASN A 423 4.90 -45.33 -6.27
N SER A 424 5.58 -44.21 -6.50
CA SER A 424 6.76 -43.77 -5.74
C SER A 424 6.45 -42.94 -4.49
N VAL A 425 5.26 -42.31 -4.41
CA VAL A 425 4.84 -41.48 -3.27
C VAL A 425 3.64 -42.13 -2.56
N ARG A 426 3.91 -43.07 -1.64
CA ARG A 426 2.85 -43.68 -0.80
C ARG A 426 2.61 -42.86 0.46
N GLY A 427 1.94 -41.71 0.32
CA GLY A 427 1.56 -40.87 1.46
C GLY A 427 0.40 -41.44 2.31
N PHE A 428 -0.54 -42.13 1.65
CA PHE A 428 -1.78 -42.64 2.25
C PHE A 428 -1.78 -44.18 2.30
N THR A 429 -0.93 -44.74 3.16
CA THR A 429 -0.85 -46.19 3.33
C THR A 429 -1.93 -46.69 4.32
N PRO A 430 -2.52 -47.89 4.11
CA PRO A 430 -3.61 -48.40 4.97
C PRO A 430 -3.27 -48.57 6.46
N ASP A 431 -1.99 -48.58 6.83
CA ASP A 431 -1.53 -48.60 8.23
C ASP A 431 -1.72 -47.26 8.94
N LYS A 432 -1.83 -46.15 8.19
CA LYS A 432 -2.01 -44.78 8.69
C LYS A 432 -3.32 -44.14 8.25
N PHE A 433 -3.83 -44.50 7.09
CA PHE A 433 -5.09 -44.02 6.55
C PHE A 433 -6.21 -45.05 6.81
N HIS A 434 -7.48 -44.63 6.72
CA HIS A 434 -8.66 -45.44 7.10
C HIS A 434 -8.86 -45.65 8.61
N LYS A 435 -8.58 -44.62 9.40
CA LYS A 435 -8.67 -44.66 10.86
C LYS A 435 -9.55 -43.56 11.42
N LEU A 436 -9.92 -43.71 12.69
CA LEU A 436 -10.53 -42.66 13.49
C LEU A 436 -9.46 -41.95 14.32
N TYR A 437 -9.29 -40.67 14.06
CA TYR A 437 -8.40 -39.77 14.77
C TYR A 437 -9.23 -38.91 15.71
N LYS A 438 -8.87 -38.87 16.98
CA LYS A 438 -9.41 -37.91 17.96
C LYS A 438 -8.38 -36.81 18.13
N VAL A 439 -8.76 -35.56 17.92
CA VAL A 439 -7.84 -34.41 17.87
C VAL A 439 -8.31 -33.32 18.84
N VAL A 440 -7.36 -32.77 19.60
CA VAL A 440 -7.62 -31.70 20.56
C VAL A 440 -7.27 -30.35 19.91
N PRO A 441 -8.27 -29.53 19.53
CA PRO A 441 -8.05 -28.22 18.93
C PRO A 441 -7.66 -27.15 19.97
N VAL A 442 -7.04 -26.07 19.49
CA VAL A 442 -6.77 -24.88 20.30
C VAL A 442 -8.04 -24.07 20.55
N ASN A 443 -8.93 -24.00 19.54
CA ASN A 443 -10.22 -23.33 19.63
C ASN A 443 -11.26 -24.27 20.25
N ASP A 444 -12.27 -23.71 20.91
CA ASP A 444 -13.35 -24.51 21.49
C ASP A 444 -14.40 -24.82 20.42
N ILE A 445 -14.15 -25.91 19.68
CA ILE A 445 -14.97 -26.38 18.56
C ILE A 445 -15.28 -27.87 18.71
N HIS A 446 -16.42 -28.29 18.17
CA HIS A 446 -16.83 -29.69 18.07
C HIS A 446 -17.14 -30.00 16.62
N GLU A 447 -16.37 -30.90 16.02
CA GLU A 447 -16.45 -31.16 14.59
C GLU A 447 -16.12 -32.61 14.29
N VAL A 448 -16.78 -33.15 13.27
CA VAL A 448 -16.39 -34.39 12.60
C VAL A 448 -16.01 -34.06 11.17
N GLU A 449 -14.79 -34.42 10.79
CA GLU A 449 -14.29 -34.35 9.43
C GLU A 449 -14.14 -35.78 8.88
N ILE A 450 -14.71 -36.04 7.70
CA ILE A 450 -14.59 -37.32 6.98
C ILE A 450 -13.91 -37.03 5.65
N THR A 451 -12.76 -37.68 5.43
CA THR A 451 -11.91 -37.44 4.26
C THR A 451 -11.73 -38.72 3.45
N TRP A 452 -11.88 -38.62 2.13
CA TRP A 452 -11.55 -39.67 1.17
C TRP A 452 -10.42 -39.22 0.24
N VAL A 453 -9.51 -40.16 -0.06
CA VAL A 453 -8.43 -39.96 -1.04
C VAL A 453 -8.84 -40.62 -2.35
N LEU A 454 -8.80 -39.84 -3.43
CA LEU A 454 -9.19 -40.25 -4.77
C LEU A 454 -8.01 -40.10 -5.74
N PRO A 455 -8.02 -40.83 -6.88
CA PRO A 455 -7.11 -40.54 -7.98
C PRO A 455 -7.27 -39.09 -8.47
N PRO A 456 -6.27 -38.51 -9.17
CA PRO A 456 -6.36 -37.13 -9.64
C PRO A 456 -7.51 -36.97 -10.65
N LEU A 457 -8.45 -36.08 -10.32
CA LEU A 457 -9.67 -35.86 -11.10
C LEU A 457 -9.61 -34.63 -12.03
N GLN A 458 -8.48 -33.92 -12.09
CA GLN A 458 -8.33 -32.70 -12.88
C GLN A 458 -8.68 -32.89 -14.37
N LYS A 459 -8.36 -34.04 -14.95
CA LYS A 459 -8.72 -34.39 -16.33
C LYS A 459 -10.23 -34.43 -16.59
N TYR A 460 -11.05 -34.51 -15.54
CA TYR A 460 -12.50 -34.53 -15.60
C TYR A 460 -13.13 -33.17 -15.23
N TYR A 461 -12.38 -32.06 -15.35
CA TYR A 461 -12.87 -30.70 -15.04
C TYR A 461 -14.14 -30.29 -15.80
N ARG A 462 -14.44 -30.94 -16.93
CA ARG A 462 -15.66 -30.66 -17.69
C ARG A 462 -16.93 -31.25 -17.08
N THR A 463 -16.78 -32.33 -16.32
CA THR A 463 -17.87 -33.03 -15.62
C THR A 463 -17.94 -32.62 -14.14
N LYS A 464 -16.81 -32.25 -13.52
CA LYS A 464 -16.67 -31.90 -12.09
C LYS A 464 -17.43 -32.87 -11.16
N PRO A 465 -17.09 -34.16 -11.16
CA PRO A 465 -17.84 -35.17 -10.39
C PRO A 465 -17.88 -34.89 -8.88
N LEU A 466 -16.81 -34.32 -8.30
CA LEU A 466 -16.81 -33.94 -6.88
C LEU A 466 -17.74 -32.76 -6.59
N ASN A 467 -17.86 -31.78 -7.48
CA ASN A 467 -18.80 -30.67 -7.32
C ASN A 467 -20.24 -31.18 -7.37
N TYR A 468 -20.55 -32.14 -8.24
CA TYR A 468 -21.86 -32.77 -8.30
C TYR A 468 -22.22 -33.47 -6.98
N ILE A 469 -21.31 -34.26 -6.41
CA ILE A 469 -21.53 -34.97 -5.15
C ILE A 469 -21.58 -34.01 -3.97
N SER A 470 -20.70 -33.01 -3.95
CA SER A 470 -20.68 -31.91 -2.97
C SER A 470 -22.02 -31.18 -2.91
N TRP A 471 -22.59 -30.83 -4.07
CA TRP A 471 -23.88 -30.13 -4.14
C TRP A 471 -25.03 -30.94 -3.53
N LEU A 472 -25.02 -32.26 -3.73
CA LEU A 472 -26.02 -33.16 -3.14
C LEU A 472 -25.83 -33.34 -1.63
N LEU A 473 -24.60 -33.63 -1.19
CA LEU A 473 -24.29 -33.90 0.22
C LEU A 473 -24.40 -32.62 1.08
N GLY A 474 -23.97 -31.48 0.53
CA GLY A 474 -24.02 -30.16 1.15
C GLY A 474 -25.37 -29.45 1.05
N HIS A 475 -26.39 -30.09 0.48
CA HIS A 475 -27.72 -29.48 0.36
C HIS A 475 -28.32 -29.21 1.74
N GLU A 476 -29.03 -28.09 1.93
CA GLU A 476 -29.55 -27.69 3.25
C GLU A 476 -31.07 -27.83 3.39
N SER A 477 -31.79 -28.16 2.31
CA SER A 477 -33.25 -28.19 2.34
C SER A 477 -33.81 -29.49 2.97
N ARG A 478 -35.14 -29.58 3.10
CA ARG A 478 -35.83 -30.76 3.64
C ARG A 478 -35.43 -32.04 2.89
N GLY A 479 -35.07 -33.07 3.65
CA GLY A 479 -34.59 -34.35 3.12
C GLY A 479 -33.07 -34.44 2.93
N SER A 480 -32.33 -33.35 3.19
CA SER A 480 -30.88 -33.36 3.28
C SER A 480 -30.36 -33.96 4.59
N VAL A 481 -29.08 -34.32 4.61
CA VAL A 481 -28.39 -34.76 5.83
C VAL A 481 -28.40 -33.65 6.88
N LEU A 482 -28.06 -32.42 6.51
CA LEU A 482 -28.02 -31.30 7.45
C LEU A 482 -29.39 -31.03 8.08
N ALA A 483 -30.47 -31.05 7.29
CA ALA A 483 -31.81 -30.84 7.82
C ALA A 483 -32.20 -31.91 8.85
N TRP A 484 -31.87 -33.17 8.59
CA TRP A 484 -32.15 -34.28 9.52
C TRP A 484 -31.31 -34.17 10.81
N LEU A 485 -30.03 -33.83 10.69
CA LEU A 485 -29.14 -33.63 11.84
C LEU A 485 -29.55 -32.42 12.69
N LYS A 486 -30.01 -31.33 12.05
CA LYS A 486 -30.58 -30.15 12.73
C LYS A 486 -31.86 -30.50 13.48
N GLU A 487 -32.75 -31.31 12.92
CA GLU A 487 -33.98 -31.76 13.59
C GLU A 487 -33.69 -32.58 14.86
N LYS A 488 -32.61 -33.37 14.86
CA LYS A 488 -32.12 -34.08 16.05
C LYS A 488 -31.36 -33.20 17.04
N GLY A 489 -31.03 -31.96 16.66
CA GLY A 489 -30.20 -31.06 17.46
C GLY A 489 -28.74 -31.50 17.54
N TRP A 490 -28.24 -32.28 16.57
CA TRP A 490 -26.90 -32.85 16.57
C TRP A 490 -25.87 -32.00 15.79
N ALA A 491 -26.29 -31.29 14.74
CA ALA A 491 -25.39 -30.46 13.94
C ALA A 491 -25.94 -29.05 13.70
N THR A 492 -25.02 -28.11 13.46
CA THR A 492 -25.33 -26.70 13.16
C THR A 492 -25.06 -26.34 11.70
N ALA A 493 -24.01 -26.91 11.11
CA ALA A 493 -23.61 -26.71 9.73
C ALA A 493 -22.96 -27.98 9.18
N LEU A 494 -22.99 -28.13 7.85
CA LEU A 494 -22.31 -29.19 7.12
C LEU A 494 -21.69 -28.59 5.87
N CYS A 495 -20.41 -28.85 5.67
CA CYS A 495 -19.68 -28.47 4.47
C CYS A 495 -19.17 -29.75 3.79
N ALA A 496 -19.30 -29.84 2.47
CA ALA A 496 -18.81 -30.99 1.71
C ALA A 496 -18.20 -30.50 0.41
N GLY A 497 -17.01 -30.97 0.06
CA GLY A 497 -16.35 -30.50 -1.15
C GLY A 497 -14.93 -30.96 -1.31
N ASN A 498 -14.32 -30.46 -2.38
CA ASN A 498 -12.89 -30.56 -2.67
C ASN A 498 -12.22 -29.18 -2.57
N SER A 499 -12.96 -28.15 -2.11
CA SER A 499 -12.50 -26.76 -2.11
C SER A 499 -11.89 -26.34 -0.77
N GLY A 500 -10.78 -25.59 -0.80
CA GLY A 500 -10.21 -24.92 0.39
C GLY A 500 -8.94 -25.54 1.01
N SER A 501 -8.47 -26.68 0.50
CA SER A 501 -7.21 -27.32 0.95
C SER A 501 -5.99 -26.97 0.09
N GLY A 502 -6.18 -26.25 -1.03
CA GLY A 502 -5.15 -26.00 -2.05
C GLY A 502 -4.73 -27.25 -2.84
N GLN A 503 -5.47 -28.36 -2.69
CA GLN A 503 -5.14 -29.68 -3.29
C GLN A 503 -6.11 -30.09 -4.39
N GLU A 504 -7.05 -29.22 -4.77
CA GLU A 504 -8.13 -29.47 -5.72
C GLU A 504 -7.58 -29.90 -7.10
N PHE A 505 -6.38 -29.39 -7.43
CA PHE A 505 -5.70 -29.53 -8.72
C PHE A 505 -4.38 -30.30 -8.63
N ASN A 506 -4.20 -31.11 -7.60
CA ASN A 506 -2.99 -31.91 -7.44
C ASN A 506 -2.92 -33.03 -8.50
N THR A 507 -1.72 -33.26 -9.04
CA THR A 507 -1.44 -34.28 -10.07
C THR A 507 -1.31 -35.70 -9.50
N ILE A 508 -1.30 -35.86 -8.18
CA ILE A 508 -1.07 -37.12 -7.48
C ILE A 508 -2.38 -37.69 -6.88
N TYR A 509 -3.15 -36.89 -6.15
CA TYR A 509 -4.42 -37.29 -5.52
C TYR A 509 -5.42 -36.13 -5.50
N SER A 510 -6.71 -36.43 -5.39
CA SER A 510 -7.76 -35.47 -5.07
C SER A 510 -8.41 -35.85 -3.74
N PHE A 511 -8.80 -34.86 -2.94
CA PHE A 511 -9.50 -35.11 -1.68
C PHE A 511 -10.98 -34.82 -1.82
N PHE A 512 -11.78 -35.56 -1.08
CA PHE A 512 -13.15 -35.16 -0.82
C PHE A 512 -13.34 -35.13 0.68
N THR A 513 -13.78 -34.01 1.21
CA THR A 513 -13.94 -33.79 2.64
C THR A 513 -15.39 -33.45 2.93
N CYS A 514 -15.93 -34.03 4.00
CA CYS A 514 -17.21 -33.66 4.59
C CYS A 514 -16.99 -33.29 6.06
N GLU A 515 -17.25 -32.03 6.38
CA GLU A 515 -17.13 -31.44 7.72
C GLU A 515 -18.52 -31.21 8.30
N VAL A 516 -18.72 -31.64 9.54
CA VAL A 516 -19.98 -31.47 10.27
C VAL A 516 -19.71 -30.78 11.60
N TYR A 517 -20.26 -29.59 11.76
CA TYR A 517 -20.15 -28.81 12.99
C TYR A 517 -21.18 -29.28 14.02
N LEU A 518 -20.71 -29.89 15.10
CA LEU A 518 -21.51 -30.58 16.09
C LEU A 518 -21.98 -29.65 17.21
N THR A 519 -23.17 -29.94 17.75
CA THR A 519 -23.57 -29.44 19.07
C THR A 519 -22.95 -30.29 20.18
N VAL A 520 -23.10 -29.89 21.44
CA VAL A 520 -22.71 -30.73 22.59
C VAL A 520 -23.42 -32.08 22.57
N SER A 521 -24.72 -32.10 22.20
CA SER A 521 -25.48 -33.35 22.03
C SER A 521 -24.99 -34.16 20.83
N GLY A 522 -24.64 -33.50 19.73
CA GLY A 522 -24.06 -34.14 18.55
C GLY A 522 -22.71 -34.80 18.82
N LEU A 523 -21.90 -34.21 19.70
CA LEU A 523 -20.63 -34.81 20.13
C LEU A 523 -20.83 -36.13 20.87
N GLU A 524 -21.90 -36.27 21.66
CA GLU A 524 -22.25 -37.54 22.32
C GLU A 524 -22.73 -38.60 21.32
N HIS A 525 -23.27 -38.18 20.16
CA HIS A 525 -23.86 -39.03 19.12
C HIS A 525 -23.05 -39.01 17.81
N TYR A 526 -21.74 -38.75 17.89
CA TYR A 526 -20.91 -38.55 16.68
C TYR A 526 -20.86 -39.80 15.79
N ILE A 527 -21.00 -41.00 16.37
CA ILE A 527 -21.03 -42.26 15.63
C ILE A 527 -22.29 -42.33 14.75
N GLU A 528 -23.43 -41.95 15.29
CA GLU A 528 -24.70 -41.87 14.58
C GLU A 528 -24.66 -40.79 13.51
N VAL A 529 -24.04 -39.64 13.80
CA VAL A 529 -23.82 -38.57 12.80
C VAL A 529 -23.03 -39.10 11.60
N ILE A 530 -21.91 -39.78 11.85
CA ILE A 530 -21.10 -40.41 10.81
C ILE A 530 -21.92 -41.45 10.02
N ALA A 531 -22.69 -42.30 10.72
CA ALA A 531 -23.51 -43.32 10.09
C ALA A 531 -24.58 -42.72 9.15
N VAL A 532 -25.15 -41.57 9.51
CA VAL A 532 -26.13 -40.86 8.68
C VAL A 532 -25.49 -40.37 7.38
N ILE A 533 -24.26 -39.85 7.44
CA ILE A 533 -23.51 -39.43 6.24
C ILE A 533 -23.28 -40.61 5.30
N PHE A 534 -22.82 -41.75 5.82
CA PHE A 534 -22.60 -42.94 5.00
C PHE A 534 -23.90 -43.53 4.44
N GLN A 535 -25.00 -43.50 5.20
CA GLN A 535 -26.32 -43.90 4.70
C GLN A 535 -26.79 -43.01 3.54
N TYR A 536 -26.54 -41.71 3.62
CA TYR A 536 -26.86 -40.80 2.52
C TYR A 536 -26.01 -41.09 1.27
N LEU A 537 -24.71 -41.31 1.43
CA LEU A 537 -23.82 -41.70 0.34
C LEU A 537 -24.22 -43.05 -0.30
N GLU A 538 -24.67 -44.02 0.51
CA GLU A 538 -25.24 -45.29 0.04
C GLU A 538 -26.52 -45.08 -0.77
N MET A 539 -27.41 -44.20 -0.31
CA MET A 539 -28.62 -43.83 -1.05
C MET A 539 -28.26 -43.21 -2.40
N LEU A 540 -27.31 -42.25 -2.44
CA LEU A 540 -26.84 -41.64 -3.68
C LEU A 540 -26.29 -42.69 -4.66
N ARG A 541 -25.54 -43.68 -4.16
CA ARG A 541 -24.98 -44.76 -4.99
C ARG A 541 -26.06 -45.68 -5.57
N ARG A 542 -27.13 -45.97 -4.82
CA ARG A 542 -28.24 -46.82 -5.29
C ARG A 542 -29.14 -46.12 -6.30
N ILE A 543 -29.39 -44.83 -6.10
CA ILE A 543 -30.20 -44.02 -7.03
C ILE A 543 -29.40 -43.74 -8.32
N GLY A 544 -28.10 -43.54 -8.19
CA GLY A 544 -27.20 -43.19 -9.28
C GLY A 544 -27.26 -41.70 -9.68
N PRO A 545 -26.36 -41.25 -10.55
CA PRO A 545 -26.32 -39.86 -11.00
C PRO A 545 -27.58 -39.48 -11.80
N ASN A 546 -28.16 -38.33 -11.48
CA ASN A 546 -29.37 -37.82 -12.11
C ASN A 546 -29.06 -36.62 -13.03
N SER A 547 -29.39 -36.76 -14.32
CA SER A 547 -29.16 -35.74 -15.35
C SER A 547 -29.95 -34.45 -15.11
N ARG A 548 -31.14 -34.52 -14.49
CA ARG A 548 -31.93 -33.33 -14.14
C ARG A 548 -31.20 -32.48 -13.11
N VAL A 549 -30.71 -33.10 -12.03
CA VAL A 549 -29.95 -32.40 -10.98
C VAL A 549 -28.69 -31.77 -11.57
N PHE A 550 -27.99 -32.51 -12.43
CA PHE A 550 -26.82 -31.98 -13.12
C PHE A 550 -27.15 -30.74 -13.95
N ASN A 551 -28.25 -30.77 -14.70
CA ASN A 551 -28.70 -29.62 -15.48
C ASN A 551 -29.10 -28.43 -14.61
N GLU A 552 -29.66 -28.66 -13.41
CA GLU A 552 -29.96 -27.59 -12.45
C GLU A 552 -28.67 -26.93 -11.94
N ILE A 553 -27.66 -27.73 -11.53
CA ILE A 553 -26.34 -27.22 -11.11
C ILE A 553 -25.68 -26.43 -12.25
N LYS A 554 -25.69 -26.98 -13.47
CA LYS A 554 -25.18 -26.31 -14.66
C LYS A 554 -25.87 -24.97 -14.91
N SER A 555 -27.20 -24.93 -14.84
CA SER A 555 -27.97 -23.70 -15.06
C SER A 555 -27.65 -22.63 -14.00
N ILE A 556 -27.42 -23.03 -12.74
CA ILE A 556 -27.00 -22.13 -11.67
C ILE A 556 -25.59 -21.60 -11.96
N GLY A 557 -24.65 -22.47 -12.31
CA GLY A 557 -23.29 -22.07 -12.68
C GLY A 557 -23.24 -21.11 -13.87
N ASP A 558 -23.99 -21.40 -14.94
CA ASP A 558 -24.11 -20.55 -16.13
C ASP A 558 -24.66 -19.17 -15.78
N ASN A 559 -25.68 -19.10 -14.91
CA ASN A 559 -26.24 -17.83 -14.46
C ASN A 559 -25.27 -17.06 -13.57
N ASN A 560 -24.62 -17.72 -12.60
CA ASN A 560 -23.63 -17.08 -11.74
C ASN A 560 -22.47 -16.49 -12.54
N PHE A 561 -21.98 -17.21 -13.55
CA PHE A 561 -20.93 -16.72 -14.44
C PHE A 561 -21.42 -15.55 -15.29
N ARG A 562 -22.63 -15.65 -15.87
CA ARG A 562 -23.22 -14.59 -16.71
C ARG A 562 -23.42 -13.27 -15.97
N PHE A 563 -23.71 -13.34 -14.67
CA PHE A 563 -23.95 -12.19 -13.82
C PHE A 563 -22.81 -11.96 -12.81
N LYS A 564 -21.62 -12.52 -13.06
CA LYS A 564 -20.44 -12.34 -12.20
C LYS A 564 -20.09 -10.86 -12.16
N GLU A 565 -19.97 -10.31 -10.95
CA GLU A 565 -19.58 -8.92 -10.74
C GLU A 565 -18.09 -8.73 -11.04
N GLU A 566 -17.70 -7.49 -11.34
CA GLU A 566 -16.30 -7.14 -11.55
C GLU A 566 -15.51 -7.32 -10.25
N VAL A 567 -14.50 -8.19 -10.30
CA VAL A 567 -13.58 -8.47 -9.20
C VAL A 567 -12.34 -7.57 -9.28
N ASP A 568 -11.59 -7.46 -8.18
CA ASP A 568 -10.36 -6.67 -8.16
C ASP A 568 -9.39 -7.14 -9.27
N PRO A 569 -8.76 -6.23 -10.04
CA PRO A 569 -7.89 -6.61 -11.14
C PRO A 569 -6.72 -7.50 -10.76
N SER A 570 -6.20 -7.37 -9.52
CA SER A 570 -5.08 -8.21 -9.07
C SER A 570 -5.54 -9.65 -8.82
N ASP A 571 -6.67 -9.84 -8.12
CA ASP A 571 -7.28 -11.15 -7.89
C ASP A 571 -7.68 -11.81 -9.22
N TYR A 572 -8.23 -11.03 -10.17
CA TYR A 572 -8.63 -11.53 -11.47
C TYR A 572 -7.44 -12.05 -12.30
N VAL A 573 -6.35 -11.28 -12.36
CA VAL A 573 -5.15 -11.69 -13.10
C VAL A 573 -4.50 -12.91 -12.46
N GLU A 574 -4.51 -13.00 -11.12
CA GLU A 574 -4.05 -14.18 -10.38
C GLU A 574 -4.87 -15.43 -10.74
N GLU A 575 -6.21 -15.36 -10.63
CA GLU A 575 -7.11 -16.47 -10.95
C GLU A 575 -6.93 -16.94 -12.40
N ILE A 576 -6.86 -16.01 -13.36
CA ILE A 576 -6.68 -16.36 -14.77
C ILE A 576 -5.29 -16.97 -15.02
N ALA A 577 -4.22 -16.43 -14.41
CA ALA A 577 -2.88 -17.00 -14.55
C ALA A 577 -2.80 -18.43 -14.02
N GLU A 578 -3.51 -18.75 -12.93
CA GLU A 578 -3.65 -20.13 -12.44
C GLU A 578 -4.45 -21.01 -13.41
N CYS A 579 -5.59 -20.52 -13.90
CA CYS A 579 -6.41 -21.21 -14.89
C CYS A 579 -5.61 -21.54 -16.17
N MET A 580 -4.66 -20.68 -16.56
CA MET A 580 -3.77 -20.90 -17.70
C MET A 580 -2.84 -22.10 -17.54
N GLN A 581 -2.52 -22.51 -16.31
CA GLN A 581 -1.74 -23.72 -16.02
C GLN A 581 -2.61 -24.99 -16.01
N LEU A 582 -3.92 -24.84 -15.81
CA LEU A 582 -4.83 -25.93 -15.46
C LEU A 582 -5.78 -26.35 -16.59
N TYR A 583 -6.18 -25.40 -17.43
CA TYR A 583 -7.22 -25.57 -18.44
C TYR A 583 -6.67 -25.26 -19.84
N PRO A 584 -7.31 -25.73 -20.93
CA PRO A 584 -6.96 -25.27 -22.26
C PRO A 584 -7.39 -23.82 -22.48
N GLU A 585 -6.74 -23.14 -23.44
CA GLU A 585 -6.93 -21.71 -23.75
C GLU A 585 -8.39 -21.26 -23.87
N LYS A 586 -9.22 -22.06 -24.55
CA LYS A 586 -10.66 -21.80 -24.73
C LYS A 586 -11.46 -21.76 -23.41
N ASP A 587 -10.93 -22.36 -22.36
CA ASP A 587 -11.60 -22.54 -21.08
C ASP A 587 -10.89 -21.75 -19.95
N TYR A 588 -9.92 -20.87 -20.23
CA TYR A 588 -9.22 -20.10 -19.17
C TYR A 588 -10.19 -19.29 -18.29
N LEU A 589 -11.19 -18.66 -18.89
CA LEU A 589 -12.16 -17.83 -18.17
C LEU A 589 -13.30 -18.63 -17.54
N THR A 590 -13.52 -19.87 -17.97
CA THR A 590 -14.74 -20.64 -17.64
C THR A 590 -14.47 -21.97 -16.97
N GLY A 591 -13.23 -22.46 -17.01
CA GLY A 591 -12.75 -23.74 -16.50
C GLY A 591 -13.07 -23.97 -15.04
N SER A 592 -12.84 -22.95 -14.21
CA SER A 592 -13.08 -22.95 -12.76
C SER A 592 -14.58 -22.93 -12.42
N ASP A 593 -15.38 -22.17 -13.17
CA ASP A 593 -16.78 -21.87 -12.84
C ASP A 593 -17.81 -22.83 -13.48
N LEU A 594 -17.65 -23.18 -14.76
CA LEU A 594 -18.70 -23.86 -15.52
C LEU A 594 -18.60 -25.40 -15.50
N ILE A 595 -19.73 -26.05 -15.76
CA ILE A 595 -19.82 -27.51 -15.94
C ILE A 595 -20.52 -27.78 -17.28
N TRP A 596 -19.99 -28.70 -18.07
CA TRP A 596 -20.47 -28.91 -19.44
C TRP A 596 -21.11 -30.27 -19.65
N ASP A 597 -20.41 -31.34 -19.26
CA ASP A 597 -20.62 -32.69 -19.77
C ASP A 597 -21.12 -33.62 -18.65
N PHE A 598 -22.36 -34.12 -18.78
CA PHE A 598 -22.89 -35.13 -17.88
C PHE A 598 -22.35 -36.50 -18.27
N ASP A 599 -21.46 -37.05 -17.45
CA ASP A 599 -20.96 -38.42 -17.59
C ASP A 599 -21.30 -39.24 -16.34
N GLU A 600 -22.33 -40.06 -16.47
CA GLU A 600 -22.83 -40.92 -15.41
C GLU A 600 -21.77 -41.91 -14.90
N LYS A 601 -20.90 -42.42 -15.79
CA LYS A 601 -19.89 -43.41 -15.41
C LYS A 601 -18.83 -42.77 -14.52
N ILE A 602 -18.34 -41.59 -14.91
CA ILE A 602 -17.33 -40.87 -14.12
C ILE A 602 -17.86 -40.53 -12.73
N ILE A 603 -19.10 -40.03 -12.64
CA ILE A 603 -19.71 -39.69 -11.35
C ILE A 603 -19.90 -40.95 -10.49
N THR A 604 -20.39 -42.04 -11.10
CA THR A 604 -20.58 -43.33 -10.41
C THR A 604 -19.26 -43.91 -9.91
N ASP A 605 -18.20 -43.87 -10.71
CA ASP A 605 -16.86 -44.33 -10.33
C ASP A 605 -16.33 -43.57 -9.11
N VAL A 606 -16.57 -42.27 -9.04
CA VAL A 606 -16.20 -41.46 -7.86
C VAL A 606 -17.07 -41.84 -6.65
N GLN A 607 -18.40 -41.96 -6.82
CA GLN A 607 -19.31 -42.38 -5.74
C GLN A 607 -18.94 -43.76 -5.16
N ASN A 608 -18.46 -44.69 -5.99
CA ASN A 608 -18.02 -46.02 -5.57
C ASN A 608 -16.74 -46.01 -4.71
N ASN A 609 -16.01 -44.89 -4.66
CA ASN A 609 -14.87 -44.72 -3.78
C ASN A 609 -15.22 -44.05 -2.44
N LEU A 610 -16.36 -43.36 -2.35
CA LEU A 610 -16.83 -42.70 -1.13
C LEU A 610 -17.53 -43.70 -0.19
N THR A 611 -16.72 -44.60 0.36
CA THR A 611 -17.14 -45.75 1.16
C THR A 611 -16.51 -45.71 2.55
N PRO A 612 -17.12 -46.34 3.58
CA PRO A 612 -16.56 -46.33 4.94
C PRO A 612 -15.18 -46.98 5.03
N ASP A 613 -14.88 -47.99 4.23
CA ASP A 613 -13.58 -48.68 4.23
C ASP A 613 -12.44 -47.85 3.66
N LYS A 614 -12.77 -46.80 2.89
CA LYS A 614 -11.83 -45.85 2.29
C LYS A 614 -11.81 -44.49 2.98
N ALA A 615 -12.60 -44.32 4.05
CA ALA A 615 -12.75 -43.06 4.76
C ALA A 615 -11.73 -42.93 5.89
N ASN A 616 -11.15 -41.74 6.04
CA ASN A 616 -10.44 -41.32 7.24
C ASN A 616 -11.33 -40.36 8.04
N ILE A 617 -11.43 -40.54 9.35
CA ILE A 617 -12.33 -39.76 10.19
C ILE A 617 -11.54 -39.02 11.25
N MET A 618 -11.79 -37.72 11.41
CA MET A 618 -11.26 -36.90 12.50
C MET A 618 -12.40 -36.37 13.36
N LEU A 619 -12.39 -36.71 14.65
CA LEU A 619 -13.25 -36.12 15.68
C LEU A 619 -12.44 -35.04 16.41
N ILE A 620 -12.86 -33.79 16.26
CA ILE A 620 -12.13 -32.62 16.77
C ILE A 620 -12.92 -32.04 17.94
N SER A 621 -12.36 -32.10 19.15
CA SER A 621 -12.98 -31.49 20.34
C SER A 621 -12.01 -31.32 21.50
N LYS A 622 -12.12 -30.21 22.23
CA LYS A 622 -11.34 -29.95 23.46
C LYS A 622 -11.62 -30.95 24.58
N THR A 623 -12.82 -31.52 24.61
CA THR A 623 -13.24 -32.49 25.63
C THR A 623 -12.45 -33.81 25.57
N LEU A 624 -11.74 -34.05 24.47
CA LEU A 624 -10.94 -35.26 24.24
C LEU A 624 -9.53 -35.18 24.85
N SER A 625 -9.19 -34.07 25.51
CA SER A 625 -7.86 -33.84 26.11
C SER A 625 -7.44 -34.88 27.15
N SER A 626 -8.38 -35.54 27.82
CA SER A 626 -8.10 -36.63 28.76
C SER A 626 -7.79 -37.96 28.07
N GLU A 627 -8.23 -38.16 26.82
CA GLU A 627 -8.09 -39.40 26.05
C GLU A 627 -6.89 -39.37 25.09
N CYS A 628 -6.43 -38.18 24.69
CA CYS A 628 -5.39 -37.99 23.68
C CYS A 628 -4.01 -37.82 24.33
N THR A 629 -3.10 -38.75 24.08
CA THR A 629 -1.74 -38.75 24.69
C THR A 629 -0.62 -38.57 23.68
N GLU A 630 -0.88 -38.77 22.40
CA GLU A 630 0.11 -38.57 21.34
C GLU A 630 0.19 -37.10 20.95
N LYS A 631 1.34 -36.70 20.39
CA LYS A 631 1.59 -35.33 19.92
C LYS A 631 2.17 -35.32 18.53
N GLU A 632 1.61 -34.48 17.67
CA GLU A 632 2.17 -34.19 16.35
C GLU A 632 3.49 -33.42 16.50
N LYS A 633 4.47 -33.73 15.66
CA LYS A 633 5.87 -33.30 15.81
C LYS A 633 6.09 -31.79 15.70
N TRP A 634 5.34 -31.11 14.85
CA TRP A 634 5.60 -29.72 14.47
C TRP A 634 4.79 -28.72 15.26
N PHE A 635 3.54 -29.07 15.58
CA PHE A 635 2.60 -28.19 16.25
C PHE A 635 2.23 -28.64 17.66
N ASP A 636 2.76 -29.78 18.12
CA ASP A 636 2.44 -30.40 19.42
C ASP A 636 0.93 -30.68 19.62
N THR A 637 0.17 -30.75 18.51
CA THR A 637 -1.26 -31.04 18.53
C THR A 637 -1.49 -32.41 19.16
N GLN A 638 -2.32 -32.44 20.22
CA GLN A 638 -2.63 -33.68 20.92
C GLN A 638 -3.66 -34.49 20.13
N TYR A 639 -3.40 -35.79 19.99
CA TYR A 639 -4.32 -36.70 19.32
C TYR A 639 -4.23 -38.13 19.86
N CYS A 640 -5.18 -38.97 19.46
CA CYS A 640 -5.05 -40.43 19.53
C CYS A 640 -5.72 -41.08 18.33
N VAL A 641 -5.33 -42.33 18.05
CA VAL A 641 -5.74 -43.05 16.84
C VAL A 641 -6.44 -44.34 17.24
N GLN A 642 -7.54 -44.64 16.56
CA GLN A 642 -8.33 -45.87 16.74
C GLN A 642 -8.61 -46.49 15.38
N ASP A 643 -8.71 -47.82 15.34
CA ASP A 643 -9.16 -48.53 14.13
C ASP A 643 -10.66 -48.31 13.94
N LEU A 644 -11.06 -48.13 12.68
CA LEU A 644 -12.45 -47.84 12.33
C LEU A 644 -13.31 -49.11 12.47
N ASN A 645 -14.27 -49.10 13.40
CA ASN A 645 -15.23 -50.20 13.54
C ASN A 645 -16.40 -50.05 12.55
N ARG A 646 -16.31 -50.77 11.44
CA ARG A 646 -17.18 -50.64 10.27
C ARG A 646 -18.66 -50.94 10.55
N ASP A 647 -18.93 -51.87 11.45
CA ASP A 647 -20.29 -52.30 11.77
C ASP A 647 -21.09 -51.21 12.50
N LEU A 648 -20.41 -50.23 13.12
CA LEU A 648 -21.06 -49.10 13.79
C LEU A 648 -21.61 -48.06 12.80
N TYR A 649 -21.08 -48.01 11.58
CA TYR A 649 -21.32 -46.90 10.65
C TYR A 649 -22.26 -47.28 9.49
N LEU A 650 -22.64 -48.55 9.37
CA LEU A 650 -23.57 -49.06 8.36
C LEU A 650 -24.68 -49.90 9.04
N PRO A 651 -25.71 -49.27 9.64
CA PRO A 651 -26.80 -50.00 10.28
C PRO A 651 -27.66 -50.76 9.26
N GLU A 652 -28.34 -51.82 9.71
CA GLU A 652 -29.19 -52.70 8.87
C GLU A 652 -30.34 -51.97 8.14
N LYS A 653 -30.74 -50.78 8.62
CA LYS A 653 -31.78 -49.94 8.02
C LYS A 653 -31.20 -48.58 7.62
N ASN A 654 -31.33 -48.23 6.34
CA ASN A 654 -30.98 -46.92 5.83
C ASN A 654 -32.19 -45.99 5.94
N ILE A 655 -32.04 -44.86 6.64
CA ILE A 655 -33.15 -43.93 6.92
C ILE A 655 -33.59 -43.10 5.69
N PHE A 656 -32.82 -43.16 4.60
CA PHE A 656 -33.08 -42.42 3.36
C PHE A 656 -33.61 -43.31 2.22
N ILE A 657 -33.73 -44.64 2.42
CA ILE A 657 -34.14 -45.61 1.40
C ILE A 657 -35.50 -46.23 1.74
#